data_AF-A0A2S6H940-F1
#
_entry.id   AF-A0A2S6H940-F1
#
_cell.length_a   1.000
_cell.length_b   1.000
_cell.length_c   1.000
_cell.angle_alpha   90.00
_cell.angle_beta   90.00
_cell.angle_gamma   90.00
#
_symmetry.space_group_name_H-M   'P 1'
#
loop_
_entity.id
_entity.type
_entity.pdbx_description
1 polymer ?
#
loop_
_entity_poly.entity_id
_entity_poly.type
_entity_poly.pdbx_seq_one_letter_code
_entity_poly.pdbx_strand_id
1 'polypeptide(L)'
;MNGSLSLSANFVREDAFKLAPAVFYQPENIVLGQYGFVPWVRTGLSAAITQPAGNELRGTVKVSAKLQASDGSLPELPVEKTLTLRGPADVIGIDPSQIIRREPMPGTVDAEETFLVHIEFDRPELPWLFSPYAPEGNTLRPWLALVVCDTENAEIIPGSPGLPQILVTVLGELPSLTDAASWAHAQVVGAENSPDGATVADRLSDAHAPANLSRLLCPRKLEPNRNYIACLVPAFDCGVRAGLGKSGGTLDRAWERVSNGSDAANQIVLPIYDSWTFRTGPAGDFRSLAEKLEGITAPWQVGRRIIDVSHPGHGIPPLSTNDAGAVQVLRCALVSPQPVPEDGPKEDVGWDVGKRDELRQQVDAANEPGHEDLPRVGPRLYARFQRGQSKIGNIFGEPPSSTVAADSDWFTELNTDPMHRIVAGLGTRVIQKDQEHLMQAAWAQVGDIEKANNELKRHQFGRYVGEAIHRMHLSKLDTGTLAQIMRGVQGKIRTDSGALTVYGSVNESRTAPVAMTAAFRRATRLRGPLARLNAGFEQKTKHGIIEDSQGFKDFRRPYSNPDGVGTLSTAAINAIPSALLAKKLGVTEALSATTLSSQLAATARLTVADSMLAPVAAWSIPAGKIDLGTLVADSINTKVTELMPSDVTQQPAVSEPLSALLVGLANSGIDKVAVNATRQVQNLDKKLIFSAGPAVSLTTVVSGIRGVTSTPVVAAPALVARSIDSSVSAVALKKTAISGSAIGTVLTPVHEPIVIKPSEVKVPTALSRFETSVSRALVTDISQIRAVPYMDFAAALSEITLANGLTSLPLTPDRSPLNLTQTTLLQAVNPGKTMAQYVKGRIAKMPTWLAQDWFNDFRIEPIMAAPHFTRPMYEALDSYDRDWLVPGLGSIVETDFVTLLKTNPVFTESFLIGLSDEMGRELLWRGYPTDQRGTYFRRFWNHDSDELASEIHTFSSNPQPQRLGTHLNDKNDEGYLVFVVRGALVRRYPHAIVAAVLATESAENERPAFTTKTAEHLFHIHLAPDYLLVGFKLTVAQMNSEPWWFIIAEHPTAPRFGLEFAGSENLRANTRTIAHDAVDWNDLTPEATAQLEFGRFLTPRGRTVPITNPSGKQPNIITWPGDAGIIATTLLRNPVRAAFRGRDLITKIKSPRGPNA
;
A
#
# COMPACT_ATOMS: atom_id res chain seq x y z
N MET A 1 18.31 -59.37 -44.85
CA MET A 1 18.38 -60.38 -43.78
C MET A 1 18.42 -59.67 -42.46
N ASN A 2 17.48 -60.00 -41.58
CA ASN A 2 17.26 -59.38 -40.27
C ASN A 2 18.32 -59.84 -39.28
N GLY A 3 19.07 -58.89 -38.73
CA GLY A 3 19.83 -59.05 -37.50
C GLY A 3 19.77 -57.71 -36.75
N SER A 4 18.86 -57.61 -35.79
CA SER A 4 18.68 -56.40 -34.97
C SER A 4 19.79 -56.29 -33.93
N LEU A 5 20.39 -55.10 -33.76
CA LEU A 5 21.33 -54.77 -32.69
C LEU A 5 20.72 -54.90 -31.27
N SER A 6 19.38 -55.00 -31.20
CA SER A 6 18.63 -55.25 -29.96
C SER A 6 18.88 -56.63 -29.33
N LEU A 7 19.67 -57.50 -29.98
CA LEU A 7 20.05 -58.83 -29.48
C LEU A 7 21.49 -58.90 -28.95
N SER A 8 22.25 -57.79 -28.98
CA SER A 8 23.57 -57.75 -28.35
C SER A 8 23.47 -57.50 -26.84
N ALA A 9 24.31 -58.15 -26.04
CA ALA A 9 24.25 -58.10 -24.58
C ALA A 9 24.46 -56.69 -23.97
N ASN A 10 24.92 -55.72 -24.78
CA ASN A 10 25.26 -54.36 -24.34
C ASN A 10 24.42 -53.25 -25.04
N PHE A 11 23.27 -53.60 -25.64
CA PHE A 11 22.42 -52.62 -26.31
C PHE A 11 21.57 -51.81 -25.31
N VAL A 12 21.93 -50.53 -25.11
CA VAL A 12 21.16 -49.56 -24.33
C VAL A 12 20.02 -48.99 -25.19
N ARG A 13 18.78 -49.17 -24.75
CA ARG A 13 17.57 -48.99 -25.57
C ARG A 13 17.09 -47.53 -25.71
N GLU A 14 17.68 -46.62 -24.95
CA GLU A 14 17.25 -45.22 -24.86
C GLU A 14 18.42 -44.25 -25.05
N ASP A 15 18.12 -43.14 -25.73
CA ASP A 15 19.02 -42.09 -26.17
C ASP A 15 19.76 -41.46 -24.96
N ALA A 16 21.03 -41.80 -24.75
CA ALA A 16 21.82 -41.40 -23.58
C ALA A 16 21.97 -39.88 -23.37
N PHE A 17 21.48 -39.07 -24.30
CA PHE A 17 21.53 -37.61 -24.28
C PHE A 17 20.15 -36.92 -24.24
N LYS A 18 19.04 -37.66 -24.08
CA LYS A 18 17.70 -37.11 -23.81
C LYS A 18 17.09 -37.77 -22.57
N LEU A 19 17.32 -37.16 -21.40
CA LEU A 19 16.61 -37.49 -20.16
C LEU A 19 15.60 -36.38 -19.86
N ALA A 20 14.51 -36.33 -20.63
CA ALA A 20 13.27 -35.78 -20.07
C ALA A 20 12.65 -36.94 -19.28
N PRO A 21 12.36 -36.79 -17.98
CA PRO A 21 11.73 -37.87 -17.23
C PRO A 21 10.37 -38.17 -17.86
N ALA A 22 9.96 -39.45 -17.91
CA ALA A 22 8.67 -39.83 -18.47
C ALA A 22 7.51 -39.16 -17.72
N VAL A 23 7.74 -38.81 -16.45
CA VAL A 23 6.84 -38.08 -15.54
C VAL A 23 7.61 -36.89 -14.95
N PHE A 24 7.07 -35.67 -15.07
CA PHE A 24 7.71 -34.48 -14.50
C PHE A 24 7.58 -34.44 -12.98
N TYR A 25 8.62 -33.93 -12.32
CA TYR A 25 8.63 -33.71 -10.87
C TYR A 25 7.60 -32.65 -10.45
N GLN A 26 6.70 -33.03 -9.54
CA GLN A 26 5.77 -32.13 -8.85
C GLN A 26 6.01 -32.24 -7.34
N PRO A 27 6.55 -31.20 -6.67
CA PRO A 27 6.87 -31.23 -5.25
C PRO A 27 5.70 -31.67 -4.36
N GLU A 28 4.48 -31.26 -4.71
CA GLU A 28 3.24 -31.53 -3.99
C GLU A 28 2.82 -33.01 -3.97
N ASN A 29 3.31 -33.85 -4.89
CA ASN A 29 2.97 -35.27 -4.97
C ASN A 29 3.88 -36.16 -4.12
N ILE A 30 4.88 -35.57 -3.45
CA ILE A 30 5.81 -36.33 -2.61
C ILE A 30 5.14 -36.74 -1.29
N VAL A 31 4.92 -38.04 -1.15
CA VAL A 31 4.51 -38.63 0.15
C VAL A 31 5.73 -38.77 1.04
N LEU A 32 5.86 -37.88 2.03
CA LEU A 32 6.92 -37.92 3.04
C LEU A 32 6.79 -39.18 3.92
N GLY A 33 7.93 -39.74 4.34
CA GLY A 33 7.99 -40.94 5.17
C GLY A 33 7.88 -42.26 4.43
N GLN A 34 7.82 -42.26 3.08
CA GLN A 34 8.03 -43.45 2.25
C GLN A 34 9.34 -43.35 1.49
N TYR A 35 10.26 -44.26 1.81
CA TYR A 35 11.60 -44.30 1.23
C TYR A 35 11.78 -45.54 0.36
N GLY A 36 12.29 -45.36 -0.85
CA GLY A 36 12.89 -46.41 -1.65
C GLY A 36 14.41 -46.35 -1.51
N PHE A 37 15.04 -47.46 -1.16
CA PHE A 37 16.50 -47.55 -1.08
C PHE A 37 17.04 -48.39 -2.24
N VAL A 38 18.00 -47.83 -2.97
CA VAL A 38 18.70 -48.51 -4.05
C VAL A 38 20.16 -48.76 -3.66
N PRO A 39 20.73 -49.91 -4.03
CA PRO A 39 22.04 -50.31 -3.52
C PRO A 39 23.20 -49.51 -4.13
N TRP A 40 23.03 -48.92 -5.32
CA TRP A 40 23.98 -48.00 -5.92
C TRP A 40 23.31 -47.14 -7.00
N VAL A 41 23.89 -45.96 -7.29
CA VAL A 41 23.47 -45.08 -8.40
C VAL A 41 24.69 -44.59 -9.15
N ARG A 42 24.58 -44.57 -10.49
CA ARG A 42 25.52 -43.90 -11.39
C ARG A 42 24.78 -43.26 -12.55
N THR A 43 25.22 -42.07 -12.92
CA THR A 43 24.65 -41.27 -14.01
C THR A 43 25.72 -40.83 -15.01
N GLY A 44 25.28 -40.36 -16.18
CA GLY A 44 26.15 -39.86 -17.24
C GLY A 44 27.17 -40.89 -17.76
N LEU A 45 28.37 -40.42 -18.12
CA LEU A 45 29.42 -41.27 -18.69
C LEU A 45 29.89 -42.38 -17.74
N SER A 46 29.78 -42.18 -16.42
CA SER A 46 30.21 -43.16 -15.42
C SER A 46 29.34 -44.43 -15.41
N ALA A 47 28.10 -44.35 -15.90
CA ALA A 47 27.21 -45.49 -16.03
C ALA A 47 27.68 -46.51 -17.09
N ALA A 48 28.45 -46.06 -18.09
CA ALA A 48 29.02 -46.88 -19.16
C ALA A 48 30.50 -47.23 -18.95
N ILE A 49 30.98 -47.19 -17.70
CA ILE A 49 32.39 -47.44 -17.37
C ILE A 49 32.80 -48.86 -17.72
N THR A 50 33.91 -48.97 -18.44
CA THR A 50 34.66 -50.21 -18.60
C THR A 50 35.74 -50.25 -17.53
N GLN A 51 35.71 -51.30 -16.71
CA GLN A 51 36.65 -51.46 -15.61
C GLN A 51 38.12 -51.57 -16.11
N PRO A 52 39.10 -51.03 -15.35
CA PRO A 52 40.51 -51.04 -15.73
C PRO A 52 41.08 -52.46 -15.87
N ALA A 53 42.04 -52.66 -16.77
CA ALA A 53 42.75 -53.92 -16.94
C ALA A 53 44.11 -53.91 -16.21
N GLY A 54 44.48 -55.03 -15.57
CA GLY A 54 45.78 -55.18 -14.90
C GLY A 54 45.98 -54.16 -13.77
N ASN A 55 47.07 -53.41 -13.81
CA ASN A 55 47.47 -52.43 -12.79
C ASN A 55 46.98 -50.99 -13.09
N GLU A 56 46.08 -50.81 -14.05
CA GLU A 56 45.52 -49.49 -14.35
C GLU A 56 44.62 -48.98 -13.21
N LEU A 57 44.75 -47.70 -12.86
CA LEU A 57 44.01 -47.09 -11.74
C LEU A 57 42.73 -46.35 -12.17
N ARG A 58 42.43 -46.31 -13.48
CA ARG A 58 41.32 -45.50 -14.04
C ARG A 58 40.47 -46.31 -14.99
N GLY A 59 39.15 -46.21 -14.81
CA GLY A 59 38.20 -46.78 -15.77
C GLY A 59 38.13 -45.96 -17.04
N THR A 60 37.66 -46.59 -18.13
CA THR A 60 37.53 -45.96 -19.44
C THR A 60 36.12 -46.07 -19.98
N VAL A 61 35.72 -45.19 -20.87
CA VAL A 61 34.42 -45.24 -21.58
C VAL A 61 34.69 -45.10 -23.07
N LYS A 62 34.17 -46.02 -23.87
CA LYS A 62 34.14 -45.85 -25.33
C LYS A 62 32.91 -45.06 -25.73
N VAL A 63 33.13 -43.90 -26.34
CA VAL A 63 32.06 -43.06 -26.92
C VAL A 63 32.17 -43.17 -28.44
N SER A 64 31.06 -43.50 -29.11
CA SER A 64 30.97 -43.53 -30.56
C SER A 64 29.96 -42.49 -31.05
N ALA A 65 30.35 -41.64 -31.99
CA ALA A 65 29.45 -40.71 -32.67
C ALA A 65 29.44 -41.03 -34.16
N LYS A 66 28.26 -41.02 -34.79
CA LYS A 66 28.16 -41.19 -36.24
C LYS A 66 28.16 -39.84 -36.93
N LEU A 67 29.09 -39.64 -37.85
CA LEU A 67 29.14 -38.44 -38.68
C LEU A 67 28.46 -38.72 -40.02
N GLN A 68 27.51 -37.87 -40.40
CA GLN A 68 26.88 -37.89 -41.71
C GLN A 68 27.20 -36.57 -42.43
N ALA A 69 27.54 -36.65 -43.71
CA ALA A 69 27.68 -35.45 -44.53
C ALA A 69 26.34 -34.71 -44.59
N SER A 70 26.37 -33.38 -44.56
CA SER A 70 25.17 -32.53 -44.49
C SER A 70 24.22 -32.69 -45.68
N ASP A 71 24.70 -33.24 -46.79
CA ASP A 71 23.94 -33.54 -48.02
C ASP A 71 23.48 -35.01 -48.11
N GLY A 72 23.81 -35.84 -47.10
CA GLY A 72 23.49 -37.27 -47.07
C GLY A 72 24.20 -38.11 -48.14
N SER A 73 25.18 -37.56 -48.86
CA SER A 73 25.82 -38.20 -50.02
C SER A 73 26.81 -39.31 -49.65
N LEU A 74 27.26 -39.34 -48.39
CA LEU A 74 28.20 -40.33 -47.86
C LEU A 74 27.54 -41.20 -46.76
N PRO A 75 27.94 -42.48 -46.65
CA PRO A 75 27.47 -43.36 -45.58
C PRO A 75 27.90 -42.85 -44.20
N GLU A 76 27.10 -43.13 -43.17
CA GLU A 76 27.40 -42.78 -41.77
C GLU A 76 28.79 -43.31 -41.37
N LEU A 77 29.69 -42.41 -40.97
CA LEU A 77 31.04 -42.75 -40.49
C LEU A 77 31.03 -42.82 -38.95
N PRO A 78 31.20 -44.00 -38.33
CA PRO A 78 31.36 -44.08 -36.87
C PRO A 78 32.75 -43.57 -36.45
N VAL A 79 32.79 -42.55 -35.59
CA VAL A 79 33.98 -42.04 -34.92
C VAL A 79 33.96 -42.49 -33.47
N GLU A 80 34.92 -43.31 -33.08
CA GLU A 80 35.07 -43.80 -31.71
C GLU A 80 36.19 -43.07 -30.97
N LYS A 81 35.94 -42.70 -29.71
CA LYS A 81 36.95 -42.17 -28.80
C LYS A 81 36.84 -42.87 -27.45
N THR A 82 37.97 -43.35 -26.93
CA THR A 82 38.07 -43.84 -25.56
C THR A 82 38.41 -42.67 -24.64
N LEU A 83 37.56 -42.42 -23.66
CA LEU A 83 37.73 -41.39 -22.63
C LEU A 83 38.19 -42.07 -21.33
N THR A 84 39.17 -41.49 -20.65
CA THR A 84 39.60 -41.94 -19.32
C THR A 84 38.86 -41.14 -18.26
N LEU A 85 38.21 -41.82 -17.32
CA LEU A 85 37.50 -41.18 -16.21
C LEU A 85 38.44 -40.90 -15.03
N ARG A 86 38.05 -39.96 -14.16
CA ARG A 86 38.74 -39.70 -12.90
C ARG A 86 38.48 -40.85 -11.92
N GLY A 87 39.51 -41.27 -11.19
CA GLY A 87 39.44 -42.35 -10.20
C GLY A 87 39.64 -41.86 -8.76
N PRO A 88 39.71 -42.78 -7.77
CA PRO A 88 39.82 -42.41 -6.35
C PRO A 88 41.08 -41.60 -6.03
N ALA A 89 42.18 -41.83 -6.76
CA ALA A 89 43.45 -41.12 -6.58
C ALA A 89 43.47 -39.69 -7.18
N ASP A 90 42.43 -39.29 -7.91
CA ASP A 90 42.30 -37.93 -8.46
C ASP A 90 41.63 -36.95 -7.48
N VAL A 91 41.16 -37.44 -6.33
CA VAL A 91 40.39 -36.67 -5.35
C VAL A 91 41.16 -36.66 -4.04
N ILE A 92 41.32 -35.48 -3.44
CA ILE A 92 41.99 -35.28 -2.14
C ILE A 92 41.10 -34.57 -1.12
N GLY A 93 39.82 -34.36 -1.46
CA GLY A 93 38.81 -33.72 -0.63
C GLY A 93 37.48 -33.64 -1.39
N ILE A 94 36.38 -33.42 -0.65
CA ILE A 94 35.06 -33.19 -1.24
C ILE A 94 34.57 -31.79 -0.87
N ASP A 95 33.69 -31.25 -1.70
CA ASP A 95 33.03 -29.97 -1.40
C ASP A 95 32.13 -30.15 -0.15
N PRO A 96 32.31 -29.34 0.92
CA PRO A 96 31.48 -29.44 2.12
C PRO A 96 29.98 -29.29 1.87
N SER A 97 29.59 -28.57 0.80
CA SER A 97 28.18 -28.40 0.42
C SER A 97 27.51 -29.70 -0.04
N GLN A 98 28.30 -30.70 -0.45
CA GLN A 98 27.77 -32.02 -0.78
C GLN A 98 27.34 -32.80 0.46
N ILE A 99 27.76 -32.41 1.67
CA ILE A 99 27.34 -33.04 2.92
C ILE A 99 26.16 -32.26 3.49
N ILE A 100 24.96 -32.82 3.33
CA ILE A 100 23.72 -32.17 3.78
C ILE A 100 23.38 -32.53 5.23
N ARG A 101 23.85 -33.67 5.75
CA ARG A 101 23.64 -34.08 7.14
C ARG A 101 24.73 -35.02 7.66
N ARG A 102 25.07 -34.85 8.94
CA ARG A 102 25.91 -35.73 9.75
C ARG A 102 25.08 -36.18 10.93
N GLU A 103 25.03 -37.49 11.18
CA GLU A 103 24.24 -38.06 12.26
C GLU A 103 25.10 -39.03 13.08
N PRO A 104 25.31 -38.81 14.39
CA PRO A 104 24.84 -37.68 15.20
C PRO A 104 25.33 -36.31 14.73
N MET A 105 24.59 -35.25 15.04
CA MET A 105 25.03 -33.88 14.75
C MET A 105 26.40 -33.60 15.41
N PRO A 106 27.32 -32.87 14.76
CA PRO A 106 28.60 -32.50 15.36
C PRO A 106 28.43 -31.86 16.74
N GLY A 107 29.17 -32.33 17.73
CA GLY A 107 29.13 -31.84 19.11
C GLY A 107 27.99 -32.39 19.97
N THR A 108 27.16 -33.30 19.46
CA THR A 108 26.12 -33.98 20.27
C THR A 108 26.76 -34.62 21.51
N VAL A 109 26.21 -34.37 22.69
CA VAL A 109 26.80 -34.82 23.97
C VAL A 109 26.14 -36.09 24.54
N ASP A 110 24.97 -36.43 24.01
CA ASP A 110 24.08 -37.47 24.54
C ASP A 110 23.53 -38.38 23.43
N ALA A 111 24.25 -38.57 22.32
CA ALA A 111 23.86 -39.37 21.16
C ALA A 111 23.39 -40.80 21.51
N GLU A 112 22.46 -41.33 20.73
CA GLU A 112 21.81 -42.61 20.99
C GLU A 112 22.77 -43.75 20.66
N GLU A 113 22.90 -44.72 21.57
CA GLU A 113 23.78 -45.88 21.35
C GLU A 113 23.18 -46.97 20.44
N THR A 114 21.86 -46.95 20.24
CA THR A 114 21.13 -47.90 19.39
C THR A 114 21.21 -47.61 17.90
N PHE A 115 21.59 -46.39 17.53
CA PHE A 115 21.64 -45.93 16.14
C PHE A 115 23.05 -46.00 15.56
N LEU A 116 23.12 -46.27 14.27
CA LEU A 116 24.34 -46.22 13.47
C LEU A 116 24.63 -44.78 13.07
N VAL A 117 25.91 -44.42 13.16
CA VAL A 117 26.41 -43.15 12.64
C VAL A 117 26.33 -43.17 11.12
N HIS A 118 25.86 -42.08 10.53
CA HIS A 118 25.79 -41.93 9.10
C HIS A 118 26.02 -40.50 8.61
N ILE A 119 26.33 -40.41 7.32
CA ILE A 119 26.47 -39.15 6.59
C ILE A 119 25.56 -39.19 5.37
N GLU A 120 24.88 -38.08 5.10
CA GLU A 120 24.00 -37.91 3.94
C GLU A 120 24.63 -36.93 2.95
N PHE A 121 24.59 -37.29 1.67
CA PHE A 121 25.10 -36.49 0.58
C PHE A 121 24.00 -36.02 -0.34
N ASP A 122 24.10 -34.76 -0.76
CA ASP A 122 23.19 -34.12 -1.74
C ASP A 122 23.05 -34.96 -3.02
N ARG A 123 24.17 -35.43 -3.57
CA ARG A 123 24.16 -36.27 -4.78
C ARG A 123 23.93 -37.75 -4.47
N PRO A 124 22.97 -38.42 -5.15
CA PRO A 124 22.72 -39.85 -4.97
C PRO A 124 23.87 -40.75 -5.46
N GLU A 125 24.70 -40.29 -6.39
CA GLU A 125 25.82 -41.05 -6.95
C GLU A 125 27.16 -40.83 -6.24
N LEU A 126 27.26 -39.88 -5.30
CA LEU A 126 28.54 -39.44 -4.71
C LEU A 126 29.39 -40.61 -4.17
N PRO A 127 28.84 -41.59 -3.41
CA PRO A 127 29.62 -42.72 -2.89
C PRO A 127 30.26 -43.61 -3.97
N TRP A 128 29.75 -43.59 -5.21
CA TRP A 128 30.23 -44.42 -6.32
C TRP A 128 30.83 -43.64 -7.48
N LEU A 129 30.76 -42.30 -7.43
CA LEU A 129 31.13 -41.39 -8.52
C LEU A 129 32.55 -41.65 -9.05
N PHE A 130 33.52 -41.87 -8.15
CA PHE A 130 34.91 -42.15 -8.51
C PHE A 130 35.30 -43.62 -8.39
N SER A 131 34.33 -44.52 -8.24
CA SER A 131 34.62 -45.95 -8.18
C SER A 131 35.03 -46.45 -9.58
N PRO A 132 36.16 -47.16 -9.73
CA PRO A 132 36.70 -47.51 -11.05
C PRO A 132 36.08 -48.78 -11.66
N TYR A 133 35.31 -49.56 -10.90
CA TYR A 133 34.73 -50.83 -11.35
C TYR A 133 33.36 -50.66 -12.00
N ALA A 134 33.00 -51.58 -12.89
CA ALA A 134 31.61 -51.76 -13.33
C ALA A 134 30.79 -52.44 -12.21
N PRO A 135 29.48 -52.17 -12.10
CA PRO A 135 28.63 -52.85 -11.11
C PRO A 135 28.50 -54.35 -11.43
N GLU A 136 28.46 -55.18 -10.39
CA GLU A 136 28.18 -56.61 -10.48
C GLU A 136 26.79 -56.87 -9.89
N GLY A 137 25.76 -56.86 -10.74
CA GLY A 137 24.36 -56.90 -10.30
C GLY A 137 24.01 -55.75 -9.36
N ASN A 138 23.51 -56.06 -8.16
CA ASN A 138 23.16 -55.08 -7.13
C ASN A 138 24.36 -54.64 -6.26
N THR A 139 25.59 -54.97 -6.64
CA THR A 139 26.78 -54.64 -5.85
C THR A 139 27.71 -53.70 -6.61
N LEU A 140 28.06 -52.58 -5.98
CA LEU A 140 29.12 -51.70 -6.43
C LEU A 140 29.87 -51.14 -5.22
N ARG A 141 31.19 -51.32 -5.19
CA ARG A 141 32.03 -50.83 -4.09
C ARG A 141 32.05 -49.30 -4.10
N PRO A 142 31.73 -48.61 -2.99
CA PRO A 142 31.90 -47.17 -2.89
C PRO A 142 33.38 -46.80 -2.80
N TRP A 143 33.75 -45.60 -3.27
CA TRP A 143 35.12 -45.09 -3.18
C TRP A 143 35.43 -44.42 -1.84
N LEU A 144 34.40 -44.25 -1.01
CA LEU A 144 34.45 -43.68 0.34
C LEU A 144 33.92 -44.69 1.37
N ALA A 145 34.38 -44.57 2.60
CA ALA A 145 33.86 -45.28 3.76
C ALA A 145 33.71 -44.31 4.93
N LEU A 146 32.70 -44.53 5.77
CA LEU A 146 32.52 -43.82 7.03
C LEU A 146 33.06 -44.70 8.17
N VAL A 147 34.05 -44.18 8.89
CA VAL A 147 34.68 -44.88 10.03
C VAL A 147 34.41 -44.10 11.31
N VAL A 148 34.12 -44.81 12.40
CA VAL A 148 33.82 -44.21 13.70
C VAL A 148 34.79 -44.81 14.70
N CYS A 149 35.68 -43.97 15.22
CA CYS A 149 36.72 -44.37 16.13
C CYS A 149 36.46 -43.80 17.52
N ASP A 150 36.80 -44.57 18.55
CA ASP A 150 36.89 -44.05 19.90
C ASP A 150 38.01 -42.99 19.99
N THR A 151 37.73 -41.85 20.63
CA THR A 151 38.73 -40.78 20.83
C THR A 151 39.96 -41.24 21.64
N GLU A 152 39.84 -42.30 22.45
CA GLU A 152 40.99 -42.85 23.18
C GLU A 152 41.98 -43.59 22.27
N ASN A 153 41.51 -44.06 21.11
CA ASN A 153 42.31 -44.85 20.15
C ASN A 153 42.56 -44.12 18.83
N ALA A 154 42.10 -42.87 18.69
CA ALA A 154 42.20 -42.10 17.46
C ALA A 154 42.58 -40.64 17.71
N GLU A 155 43.48 -40.13 16.89
CA GLU A 155 43.94 -38.74 16.90
C GLU A 155 43.83 -38.13 15.50
N ILE A 156 43.37 -36.88 15.41
CA ILE A 156 43.39 -36.09 14.18
C ILE A 156 44.58 -35.13 14.20
N ILE A 157 45.43 -35.22 13.19
CA ILE A 157 46.60 -34.37 13.02
C ILE A 157 46.40 -33.50 11.75
N PRO A 158 46.80 -32.21 11.78
CA PRO A 158 46.75 -31.36 10.58
C PRO A 158 47.56 -31.95 9.42
N GLY A 159 47.00 -31.90 8.21
CA GLY A 159 47.71 -32.22 6.97
C GLY A 159 48.74 -31.16 6.60
N SER A 160 49.65 -31.50 5.68
CA SER A 160 50.50 -30.48 5.04
C SER A 160 49.65 -29.52 4.19
N PRO A 161 50.11 -28.28 3.93
CA PRO A 161 49.34 -27.32 3.13
C PRO A 161 48.88 -27.91 1.79
N GLY A 162 47.57 -27.86 1.53
CA GLY A 162 46.96 -28.42 0.32
C GLY A 162 46.61 -29.92 0.39
N LEU A 163 46.86 -30.59 1.52
CA LEU A 163 46.46 -31.98 1.77
C LEU A 163 45.40 -32.05 2.89
N PRO A 164 44.54 -33.08 2.88
CA PRO A 164 43.54 -33.32 3.93
C PRO A 164 44.17 -33.55 5.31
N GLN A 165 43.36 -33.38 6.36
CA GLN A 165 43.72 -33.80 7.71
C GLN A 165 43.97 -35.31 7.78
N ILE A 166 44.69 -35.76 8.80
CA ILE A 166 45.13 -37.14 8.94
C ILE A 166 44.52 -37.76 10.20
N LEU A 167 43.90 -38.91 10.05
CA LEU A 167 43.47 -39.79 11.14
C LEU A 167 44.59 -40.79 11.43
N VAL A 168 45.08 -40.82 12.66
CA VAL A 168 45.95 -41.87 13.18
C VAL A 168 45.13 -42.73 14.14
N THR A 169 44.97 -44.02 13.84
CA THR A 169 44.16 -44.96 14.63
C THR A 169 44.71 -46.38 14.52
N VAL A 170 44.00 -47.36 15.08
CA VAL A 170 44.31 -48.79 14.95
C VAL A 170 43.28 -49.50 14.06
N LEU A 171 43.67 -50.58 13.39
CA LEU A 171 42.78 -51.35 12.51
C LEU A 171 41.53 -51.83 13.24
N GLY A 172 41.62 -52.13 14.54
CA GLY A 172 40.50 -52.53 15.39
C GLY A 172 39.35 -51.53 15.46
N GLU A 173 39.59 -50.25 15.17
CA GLU A 173 38.57 -49.19 15.13
C GLU A 173 37.90 -49.05 13.75
N LEU A 174 38.32 -49.83 12.74
CA LEU A 174 37.81 -49.75 11.37
C LEU A 174 36.95 -50.96 10.98
N PRO A 175 35.83 -50.76 10.25
CA PRO A 175 35.01 -51.85 9.73
C PRO A 175 35.73 -52.60 8.60
N SER A 176 35.30 -53.83 8.29
CA SER A 176 35.81 -54.58 7.14
C SER A 176 35.35 -53.94 5.82
N LEU A 177 36.31 -53.58 4.95
CA LEU A 177 36.01 -53.09 3.58
C LEU A 177 35.57 -54.20 2.62
N THR A 178 35.50 -55.45 3.08
CA THR A 178 34.89 -56.55 2.32
C THR A 178 33.41 -56.32 2.10
N ASP A 179 32.73 -55.69 3.08
CA ASP A 179 31.31 -55.40 3.08
C ASP A 179 31.00 -53.92 2.81
N ALA A 180 31.95 -53.14 2.29
CA ALA A 180 31.78 -51.71 2.07
C ALA A 180 30.54 -51.37 1.21
N ALA A 181 30.21 -52.22 0.23
CA ALA A 181 29.03 -52.05 -0.62
C ALA A 181 27.70 -52.18 0.16
N SER A 182 27.68 -52.90 1.26
CA SER A 182 26.50 -53.08 2.12
C SER A 182 26.13 -51.85 2.94
N TRP A 183 27.07 -50.92 3.12
CA TRP A 183 26.94 -49.76 4.00
C TRP A 183 26.75 -48.45 3.24
N ALA A 184 26.57 -48.53 1.91
CA ALA A 184 26.30 -47.40 1.04
C ALA A 184 24.98 -47.64 0.30
N HIS A 185 24.08 -46.67 0.30
CA HIS A 185 22.82 -46.75 -0.46
C HIS A 185 22.39 -45.36 -0.93
N ALA A 186 21.60 -45.31 -1.99
CA ALA A 186 20.90 -44.10 -2.41
C ALA A 186 19.44 -44.15 -1.96
N GLN A 187 18.89 -43.01 -1.59
CA GLN A 187 17.49 -42.85 -1.22
C GLN A 187 16.75 -42.14 -2.36
N VAL A 188 15.64 -42.73 -2.74
CA VAL A 188 14.62 -42.14 -3.61
C VAL A 188 13.37 -41.92 -2.78
N VAL A 189 12.79 -40.72 -2.85
CA VAL A 189 11.58 -40.39 -2.08
C VAL A 189 10.32 -40.75 -2.88
N GLY A 190 9.31 -41.30 -2.20
CA GLY A 190 8.01 -41.68 -2.77
C GLY A 190 7.82 -43.18 -3.01
N ALA A 191 6.57 -43.63 -3.06
CA ALA A 191 6.21 -45.04 -3.21
C ALA A 191 6.79 -45.67 -4.49
N GLU A 192 7.30 -46.91 -4.49
CA GLU A 192 7.71 -47.64 -5.71
C GLU A 192 6.66 -47.58 -6.85
N ASN A 193 5.37 -47.58 -6.48
CA ASN A 193 4.24 -47.30 -7.36
C ASN A 193 3.67 -45.92 -6.99
N SER A 194 4.26 -44.85 -7.54
CA SER A 194 3.65 -43.51 -7.41
C SER A 194 2.30 -43.51 -8.14
N PRO A 195 1.26 -42.80 -7.65
CA PRO A 195 0.02 -42.59 -8.41
C PRO A 195 0.26 -42.11 -9.85
N ASP A 196 1.39 -41.43 -10.06
CA ASP A 196 1.79 -40.84 -11.33
C ASP A 196 2.55 -41.81 -12.25
N GLY A 197 2.84 -43.05 -11.81
CA GLY A 197 3.47 -44.09 -12.63
C GLY A 197 5.00 -43.98 -12.82
N ALA A 198 5.68 -43.03 -12.17
CA ALA A 198 7.13 -42.83 -12.30
C ALA A 198 7.95 -44.00 -11.75
N THR A 199 8.86 -44.56 -12.57
CA THR A 199 9.78 -45.64 -12.16
C THR A 199 10.91 -45.13 -11.24
N VAL A 200 11.62 -46.03 -10.57
CA VAL A 200 12.83 -45.68 -9.78
C VAL A 200 13.88 -44.99 -10.67
N ALA A 201 14.02 -45.44 -11.92
CA ALA A 201 14.93 -44.82 -12.89
C ALA A 201 14.50 -43.39 -13.26
N ASP A 202 13.20 -43.14 -13.47
CA ASP A 202 12.68 -41.79 -13.73
C ASP A 202 12.98 -40.83 -12.59
N ARG A 203 12.86 -41.30 -11.34
CA ARG A 203 13.11 -40.49 -10.15
C ARG A 203 14.57 -40.24 -9.89
N LEU A 204 15.50 -41.02 -10.44
CA LEU A 204 16.94 -40.75 -10.33
C LEU A 204 17.45 -39.76 -11.39
N SER A 205 16.54 -39.11 -12.15
CA SER A 205 16.87 -38.06 -13.11
C SER A 205 17.24 -36.73 -12.43
N ASP A 206 17.96 -35.86 -13.16
CA ASP A 206 18.35 -34.53 -12.70
C ASP A 206 17.16 -33.66 -12.24
N ALA A 207 15.97 -33.85 -12.85
CA ALA A 207 14.75 -33.13 -12.48
C ALA A 207 14.26 -33.45 -11.06
N HIS A 208 14.58 -34.64 -10.54
CA HIS A 208 14.23 -35.12 -9.21
C HIS A 208 15.42 -35.06 -8.23
N ALA A 209 16.58 -34.53 -8.67
CA ALA A 209 17.78 -34.40 -7.85
C ALA A 209 17.52 -33.70 -6.50
N PRO A 210 16.67 -32.65 -6.38
CA PRO A 210 16.40 -32.01 -5.09
C PRO A 210 15.71 -32.90 -4.05
N ALA A 211 15.14 -34.05 -4.46
CA ALA A 211 14.41 -34.96 -3.60
C ALA A 211 15.16 -36.27 -3.30
N ASN A 212 16.32 -36.50 -3.91
CA ASN A 212 17.13 -37.71 -3.71
C ASN A 212 18.44 -37.39 -3.01
N LEU A 213 19.02 -38.40 -2.39
CA LEU A 213 20.30 -38.26 -1.70
C LEU A 213 20.98 -39.63 -1.62
N SER A 214 22.22 -39.67 -1.13
CA SER A 214 22.87 -40.93 -0.77
C SER A 214 23.42 -40.93 0.64
N ARG A 215 23.68 -42.12 1.19
CA ARG A 215 24.20 -42.29 2.53
C ARG A 215 25.34 -43.26 2.61
N LEU A 216 26.26 -42.98 3.53
CA LEU A 216 27.21 -43.95 4.07
C LEU A 216 26.90 -44.17 5.54
N LEU A 217 26.73 -45.44 5.91
CA LEU A 217 26.54 -45.89 7.30
C LEU A 217 27.87 -46.43 7.85
N CYS A 218 28.13 -46.23 9.13
CA CYS A 218 29.18 -46.97 9.84
C CYS A 218 28.54 -48.14 10.60
N PRO A 219 28.93 -49.40 10.37
CA PRO A 219 28.30 -50.57 11.00
C PRO A 219 28.72 -50.80 12.46
N ARG A 220 29.19 -49.76 13.14
CA ARG A 220 29.71 -49.83 14.50
C ARG A 220 28.58 -49.79 15.52
N LYS A 221 28.61 -50.71 16.49
CA LYS A 221 27.84 -50.60 17.73
C LYS A 221 28.47 -49.56 18.64
N LEU A 222 27.71 -48.56 19.04
CA LEU A 222 28.17 -47.55 19.97
C LEU A 222 28.05 -48.05 21.41
N GLU A 223 29.01 -47.65 22.24
CA GLU A 223 28.99 -47.91 23.68
C GLU A 223 28.41 -46.68 24.40
N PRO A 224 27.67 -46.85 25.51
CA PRO A 224 27.16 -45.74 26.31
C PRO A 224 28.28 -44.88 26.89
N ASN A 225 28.04 -43.58 27.06
CA ASN A 225 28.95 -42.64 27.74
C ASN A 225 30.36 -42.57 27.13
N ARG A 226 30.47 -42.70 25.81
CA ARG A 226 31.75 -42.76 25.10
C ARG A 226 31.89 -41.62 24.10
N ASN A 227 33.11 -41.13 23.92
CA ASN A 227 33.42 -40.09 22.95
C ASN A 227 33.92 -40.73 21.65
N TYR A 228 33.38 -40.29 20.53
CA TYR A 228 33.69 -40.80 19.20
C TYR A 228 34.10 -39.69 18.25
N ILE A 229 34.94 -40.05 17.28
CA ILE A 229 35.25 -39.27 16.08
C ILE A 229 34.73 -40.07 14.88
N ALA A 230 33.83 -39.49 14.11
CA ALA A 230 33.44 -40.01 12.80
C ALA A 230 34.30 -39.34 11.72
N CYS A 231 34.85 -40.14 10.81
CA CYS A 231 35.71 -39.69 9.71
C CYS A 231 35.22 -40.29 8.39
N LEU A 232 35.07 -39.44 7.38
CA LEU A 232 34.90 -39.85 5.99
C LEU A 232 36.28 -40.03 5.34
N VAL A 233 36.57 -41.24 4.89
CA VAL A 233 37.90 -41.63 4.37
C VAL A 233 37.80 -42.34 3.02
N PRO A 234 38.86 -42.32 2.19
CA PRO A 234 38.92 -43.13 0.97
C PRO A 234 38.92 -44.63 1.28
N ALA A 235 38.19 -45.41 0.48
CA ALA A 235 38.11 -46.87 0.62
C ALA A 235 39.14 -47.64 -0.24
N PHE A 236 39.93 -46.93 -1.05
CA PHE A 236 40.93 -47.49 -1.97
C PHE A 236 42.35 -47.06 -1.57
N ASP A 237 43.33 -47.98 -1.68
CA ASP A 237 44.74 -47.68 -1.35
C ASP A 237 45.29 -46.49 -2.15
N CYS A 238 45.04 -46.45 -3.47
CA CYS A 238 45.48 -45.33 -4.31
C CYS A 238 44.90 -43.98 -3.87
N GLY A 239 43.66 -43.96 -3.34
CA GLY A 239 43.04 -42.75 -2.79
C GLY A 239 43.66 -42.33 -1.46
N VAL A 240 43.92 -43.30 -0.56
CA VAL A 240 44.64 -43.06 0.70
C VAL A 240 46.01 -42.47 0.45
N ARG A 241 46.79 -43.06 -0.47
CA ARG A 241 48.13 -42.57 -0.80
C ARG A 241 48.10 -41.16 -1.37
N ALA A 242 47.19 -40.89 -2.31
CA ALA A 242 47.01 -39.56 -2.88
C ALA A 242 46.67 -38.51 -1.79
N GLY A 243 45.73 -38.81 -0.90
CA GLY A 243 45.36 -37.92 0.22
C GLY A 243 46.49 -37.71 1.23
N LEU A 244 47.40 -38.68 1.39
CA LEU A 244 48.61 -38.55 2.22
C LEU A 244 49.79 -37.89 1.48
N GLY A 245 49.59 -37.42 0.24
CA GLY A 245 50.66 -36.80 -0.58
C GLY A 245 51.69 -37.80 -1.12
N LYS A 246 51.38 -39.10 -1.12
CA LYS A 246 52.24 -40.17 -1.63
C LYS A 246 51.82 -40.53 -3.06
N SER A 247 52.80 -40.76 -3.94
CA SER A 247 52.54 -41.25 -5.29
C SER A 247 52.30 -42.78 -5.32
N GLY A 248 51.64 -43.25 -6.39
CA GLY A 248 51.35 -44.66 -6.64
C GLY A 248 50.13 -45.19 -5.88
N GLY A 249 50.09 -46.52 -5.70
CA GLY A 249 49.01 -47.24 -5.03
C GLY A 249 48.31 -48.25 -5.93
N THR A 250 47.38 -49.01 -5.36
CA THR A 250 46.57 -50.01 -6.08
C THR A 250 45.08 -49.72 -5.98
N LEU A 251 44.27 -50.43 -6.77
CA LEU A 251 42.80 -50.44 -6.62
C LEU A 251 42.32 -51.41 -5.54
N ASP A 252 43.24 -51.93 -4.73
CA ASP A 252 42.89 -52.75 -3.58
C ASP A 252 42.21 -51.89 -2.49
N ARG A 253 41.63 -52.58 -1.51
CA ARG A 253 41.01 -51.93 -0.35
C ARG A 253 42.08 -51.14 0.40
N ALA A 254 41.70 -49.97 0.91
CA ALA A 254 42.57 -49.12 1.71
C ALA A 254 43.13 -49.83 2.97
N TRP A 255 42.36 -50.77 3.51
CA TRP A 255 42.80 -51.70 4.54
C TRP A 255 42.07 -53.04 4.42
N GLU A 256 42.67 -54.08 4.96
CA GLU A 256 42.05 -55.39 5.12
C GLU A 256 42.03 -55.77 6.59
N ARG A 257 41.01 -56.55 6.99
CA ARG A 257 40.88 -57.07 8.35
C ARG A 257 41.04 -58.59 8.34
N VAL A 258 41.83 -59.11 9.26
CA VAL A 258 42.00 -60.57 9.43
C VAL A 258 40.85 -61.10 10.28
N SER A 259 40.17 -62.17 9.86
CA SER A 259 38.95 -62.68 10.51
C SER A 259 39.08 -63.05 11.99
N ASN A 260 40.28 -63.34 12.48
CA ASN A 260 40.55 -63.63 13.89
C ASN A 260 40.85 -62.39 14.76
N GLY A 261 40.88 -61.18 14.18
CA GLY A 261 41.11 -59.92 14.87
C GLY A 261 42.53 -59.70 15.40
N SER A 262 43.49 -60.56 15.03
CA SER A 262 44.90 -60.45 15.48
C SER A 262 45.60 -59.17 15.00
N ASP A 263 45.04 -58.50 14.01
CA ASP A 263 45.51 -57.25 13.43
C ASP A 263 45.00 -55.99 14.15
N ALA A 264 44.11 -56.14 15.14
CA ALA A 264 43.36 -55.03 15.71
C ALA A 264 44.24 -53.92 16.31
N ALA A 265 45.42 -54.27 16.84
CA ALA A 265 46.37 -53.32 17.43
C ALA A 265 47.30 -52.65 16.40
N ASN A 266 47.27 -53.06 15.13
CA ASN A 266 48.13 -52.49 14.10
C ASN A 266 47.68 -51.05 13.81
N GLN A 267 48.64 -50.12 13.82
CA GLN A 267 48.37 -48.72 13.49
C GLN A 267 48.11 -48.52 12.00
N ILE A 268 47.23 -47.59 11.68
CA ILE A 268 46.92 -47.15 10.33
C ILE A 268 46.75 -45.62 10.29
N VAL A 269 47.12 -45.04 9.16
CA VAL A 269 47.06 -43.61 8.90
C VAL A 269 46.20 -43.36 7.67
N LEU A 270 45.14 -42.56 7.80
CA LEU A 270 44.16 -42.31 6.75
C LEU A 270 43.95 -40.81 6.53
N PRO A 271 43.79 -40.33 5.28
CA PRO A 271 43.36 -38.96 5.03
C PRO A 271 41.86 -38.80 5.32
N ILE A 272 41.49 -37.63 5.82
CA ILE A 272 40.13 -37.28 6.25
C ILE A 272 39.56 -36.26 5.26
N TYR A 273 38.43 -36.60 4.63
CA TYR A 273 37.69 -35.66 3.78
C TYR A 273 36.62 -34.88 4.54
N ASP A 274 36.10 -35.46 5.62
CA ASP A 274 35.23 -34.80 6.60
C ASP A 274 35.35 -35.50 7.95
N SER A 275 35.20 -34.77 9.05
CA SER A 275 35.14 -35.37 10.38
C SER A 275 34.30 -34.56 11.36
N TRP A 276 33.76 -35.25 12.36
CA TRP A 276 33.10 -34.61 13.49
C TRP A 276 33.19 -35.48 14.75
N THR A 277 33.05 -34.83 15.91
CA THR A 277 33.01 -35.49 17.21
C THR A 277 31.59 -35.54 17.75
N PHE A 278 31.30 -36.58 18.51
CA PHE A 278 30.08 -36.70 19.30
C PHE A 278 30.33 -37.60 20.51
N ARG A 279 29.44 -37.54 21.49
CA ARG A 279 29.44 -38.38 22.67
C ARG A 279 28.09 -39.06 22.82
N THR A 280 28.09 -40.34 23.17
CA THR A 280 26.88 -41.08 23.53
C THR A 280 26.50 -40.84 24.99
N GLY A 281 25.21 -40.92 25.30
CA GLY A 281 24.71 -40.73 26.67
C GLY A 281 23.48 -41.59 26.99
N PRO A 282 23.18 -41.82 28.29
CA PRO A 282 22.14 -42.75 28.75
C PRO A 282 20.70 -42.21 28.57
N ALA A 283 20.50 -41.24 27.69
CA ALA A 283 19.24 -40.51 27.57
C ALA A 283 18.11 -41.33 26.92
N GLY A 284 18.38 -42.52 26.37
CA GLY A 284 17.39 -43.33 25.66
C GLY A 284 17.02 -42.73 24.29
N ASP A 285 16.37 -43.52 23.44
CA ASP A 285 15.87 -43.08 22.14
C ASP A 285 14.55 -42.30 22.27
N PHE A 286 14.03 -41.79 21.14
CA PHE A 286 12.78 -41.03 21.11
C PHE A 286 11.64 -41.78 21.80
N ARG A 287 11.47 -43.07 21.52
CA ARG A 287 10.46 -43.92 22.16
C ARG A 287 10.63 -43.94 23.67
N SER A 288 11.83 -44.26 24.16
CA SER A 288 12.12 -44.35 25.58
C SER A 288 11.87 -43.03 26.31
N LEU A 289 12.17 -41.90 25.66
CA LEU A 289 11.91 -40.56 26.21
C LEU A 289 10.43 -40.18 26.16
N ALA A 290 9.73 -40.56 25.09
CA ALA A 290 8.31 -40.33 24.94
C ALA A 290 7.48 -41.16 25.94
N GLU A 291 7.90 -42.39 26.25
CA GLU A 291 7.26 -43.26 27.26
C GLU A 291 7.44 -42.73 28.70
N LYS A 292 8.44 -41.87 28.96
CA LYS A 292 8.63 -41.19 30.25
C LYS A 292 7.68 -40.01 30.45
N LEU A 293 7.10 -39.46 29.38
CA LEU A 293 6.22 -38.30 29.47
C LEU A 293 4.91 -38.66 30.17
N GLU A 294 4.66 -38.03 31.31
CA GLU A 294 3.39 -38.17 32.01
C GLU A 294 2.39 -37.09 31.60
N GLY A 295 1.19 -37.50 31.18
CA GLY A 295 0.07 -36.58 31.00
C GLY A 295 -0.47 -36.13 32.34
N ILE A 296 -0.34 -34.85 32.66
CA ILE A 296 -0.82 -34.24 33.90
C ILE A 296 -1.82 -33.13 33.62
N THR A 297 -2.67 -32.85 34.61
CA THR A 297 -3.49 -31.64 34.61
C THR A 297 -2.71 -30.50 35.26
N ALA A 298 -2.58 -29.37 34.57
CA ALA A 298 -1.90 -28.20 35.13
C ALA A 298 -2.57 -27.75 36.44
N PRO A 299 -1.85 -27.70 37.58
CA PRO A 299 -2.38 -27.16 38.83
C PRO A 299 -2.97 -25.77 38.63
N TRP A 300 -4.03 -25.41 39.37
CA TRP A 300 -4.70 -24.13 39.21
C TRP A 300 -3.76 -22.94 39.47
N GLN A 301 -2.74 -23.10 40.30
CA GLN A 301 -1.75 -22.05 40.60
C GLN A 301 -0.89 -21.66 39.39
N VAL A 302 -0.74 -22.54 38.40
CA VAL A 302 0.10 -22.29 37.22
C VAL A 302 -0.49 -21.14 36.41
N GLY A 303 0.35 -20.14 36.12
CA GLY A 303 -0.03 -18.96 35.37
C GLY A 303 -0.74 -17.87 36.15
N ARG A 304 -0.83 -18.01 37.48
CA ARG A 304 -1.46 -17.04 38.38
C ARG A 304 -0.45 -16.47 39.37
N ARG A 305 -0.52 -15.16 39.63
CA ARG A 305 0.24 -14.49 40.69
C ARG A 305 -0.73 -13.86 41.68
N ILE A 306 -0.49 -14.09 42.96
CA ILE A 306 -1.23 -13.44 44.04
C ILE A 306 -0.54 -12.11 44.30
N ILE A 307 -1.25 -11.00 44.13
CA ILE A 307 -0.75 -9.64 44.29
C ILE A 307 -1.47 -9.00 45.47
N ASP A 308 -0.69 -8.56 46.46
CA ASP A 308 -1.19 -7.71 47.54
C ASP A 308 -1.22 -6.25 47.05
N VAL A 309 -2.43 -5.72 46.94
CA VAL A 309 -2.71 -4.33 46.55
C VAL A 309 -3.36 -3.55 47.70
N SER A 310 -3.23 -4.01 48.95
CA SER A 310 -3.75 -3.33 50.14
C SER A 310 -3.12 -1.96 50.39
N HIS A 311 -1.88 -1.76 49.93
CA HIS A 311 -1.12 -0.52 50.07
C HIS A 311 -0.74 0.07 48.70
N PRO A 312 -1.70 0.64 47.95
CA PRO A 312 -1.46 1.14 46.58
C PRO A 312 -0.55 2.38 46.50
N GLY A 313 -0.41 3.13 47.60
CA GLY A 313 0.44 4.32 47.66
C GLY A 313 -0.13 5.55 46.93
N HIS A 314 0.71 6.58 46.71
CA HIS A 314 0.40 7.78 45.92
C HIS A 314 -0.91 8.50 46.28
N GLY A 315 -1.26 8.56 47.57
CA GLY A 315 -2.44 9.27 48.05
C GLY A 315 -3.75 8.48 47.92
N ILE A 316 -3.72 7.22 47.48
CA ILE A 316 -4.87 6.31 47.52
C ILE A 316 -4.93 5.69 48.94
N PRO A 317 -6.06 5.81 49.66
CA PRO A 317 -6.23 5.22 50.99
C PRO A 317 -6.00 3.70 50.98
N PRO A 318 -5.24 3.15 51.95
CA PRO A 318 -5.00 1.71 52.03
C PRO A 318 -6.30 0.95 52.34
N LEU A 319 -6.34 -0.31 51.91
CA LEU A 319 -7.36 -1.28 52.27
C LEU A 319 -6.89 -2.07 53.50
N SER A 320 -7.82 -2.47 54.36
CA SER A 320 -7.54 -3.42 55.42
C SER A 320 -7.25 -4.80 54.81
N THR A 321 -6.47 -5.64 55.49
CA THR A 321 -6.06 -6.96 54.98
C THR A 321 -7.24 -7.88 54.62
N ASN A 322 -8.42 -7.66 55.23
CA ASN A 322 -9.63 -8.45 55.00
C ASN A 322 -10.62 -7.79 54.03
N ASP A 323 -10.32 -6.58 53.52
CA ASP A 323 -11.22 -5.89 52.61
C ASP A 323 -11.23 -6.60 51.25
N ALA A 324 -12.40 -6.62 50.61
CA ALA A 324 -12.53 -7.14 49.25
C ALA A 324 -11.60 -6.37 48.30
N GLY A 325 -10.81 -7.11 47.53
CA GLY A 325 -9.88 -6.54 46.55
C GLY A 325 -8.53 -6.12 47.13
N ALA A 326 -8.25 -6.35 48.43
CA ALA A 326 -6.93 -6.12 49.04
C ALA A 326 -5.86 -7.08 48.49
N VAL A 327 -6.24 -8.33 48.21
CA VAL A 327 -5.42 -9.33 47.52
C VAL A 327 -6.15 -9.73 46.24
N GLN A 328 -5.46 -9.67 45.11
CA GLN A 328 -6.02 -9.98 43.79
C GLN A 328 -5.16 -10.99 43.05
N VAL A 329 -5.76 -11.71 42.10
CA VAL A 329 -5.07 -12.70 41.29
C VAL A 329 -4.80 -12.14 39.91
N LEU A 330 -3.52 -11.96 39.58
CA LEU A 330 -3.09 -11.61 38.24
C LEU A 330 -2.94 -12.88 37.40
N ARG A 331 -3.65 -12.94 36.27
CA ARG A 331 -3.46 -13.94 35.23
C ARG A 331 -2.34 -13.52 34.28
N CYS A 332 -1.29 -14.33 34.17
CA CYS A 332 -0.15 -14.10 33.28
C CYS A 332 -0.46 -14.49 31.82
N ALA A 333 0.56 -14.50 30.95
CA ALA A 333 0.40 -14.78 29.52
C ALA A 333 -0.18 -16.18 29.23
N LEU A 334 0.27 -17.18 30.00
CA LEU A 334 -0.29 -18.54 30.01
C LEU A 334 -0.88 -18.85 31.37
N VAL A 335 -2.07 -19.46 31.39
CA VAL A 335 -2.84 -19.76 32.60
C VAL A 335 -3.33 -21.21 32.58
N SER A 336 -3.35 -21.87 33.74
CA SER A 336 -4.02 -23.18 33.84
C SER A 336 -5.53 -23.04 33.57
N PRO A 337 -6.12 -23.92 32.73
CA PRO A 337 -7.56 -23.93 32.50
C PRO A 337 -8.36 -24.38 33.74
N GLN A 338 -7.70 -24.89 34.79
CA GLN A 338 -8.36 -25.26 36.03
C GLN A 338 -8.98 -24.04 36.73
N PRO A 339 -10.20 -24.18 37.27
CA PRO A 339 -10.77 -23.19 38.17
C PRO A 339 -9.97 -23.15 39.49
N VAL A 340 -10.01 -22.01 40.15
CA VAL A 340 -9.50 -21.90 41.52
C VAL A 340 -10.45 -22.69 42.45
N PRO A 341 -9.94 -23.49 43.41
CA PRO A 341 -10.77 -24.17 44.41
C PRO A 341 -11.63 -23.19 45.22
N GLU A 342 -12.74 -23.66 45.79
CA GLU A 342 -13.67 -22.80 46.56
C GLU A 342 -13.00 -22.09 47.75
N ASP A 343 -12.04 -22.75 48.40
CA ASP A 343 -11.25 -22.19 49.52
C ASP A 343 -10.03 -21.34 49.05
N GLY A 344 -9.84 -21.22 47.73
CA GLY A 344 -8.73 -20.48 47.13
C GLY A 344 -8.99 -18.98 46.96
N PRO A 345 -7.98 -18.21 46.49
CA PRO A 345 -8.13 -16.78 46.25
C PRO A 345 -9.12 -16.52 45.12
N LYS A 346 -10.13 -15.69 45.37
CA LYS A 346 -11.16 -15.35 44.39
C LYS A 346 -10.58 -14.48 43.26
N GLU A 347 -10.76 -14.92 42.01
CA GLU A 347 -10.23 -14.22 40.83
C GLU A 347 -11.09 -13.04 40.35
N ASP A 348 -12.36 -13.01 40.76
CA ASP A 348 -13.35 -11.98 40.40
C ASP A 348 -13.42 -10.83 41.42
N VAL A 349 -12.67 -10.94 42.52
CA VAL A 349 -12.65 -9.94 43.59
C VAL A 349 -11.62 -8.86 43.26
N GLY A 350 -12.08 -7.81 42.58
CA GLY A 350 -11.32 -6.59 42.31
C GLY A 350 -11.57 -5.47 43.31
N TRP A 351 -10.96 -4.31 43.04
CA TRP A 351 -11.30 -3.07 43.75
C TRP A 351 -12.73 -2.64 43.44
N ASP A 352 -13.43 -2.10 44.46
CA ASP A 352 -14.77 -1.56 44.28
C ASP A 352 -14.78 -0.29 43.42
N VAL A 353 -15.97 0.17 43.04
CA VAL A 353 -16.14 1.34 42.18
C VAL A 353 -15.53 2.61 42.80
N GLY A 354 -15.60 2.76 44.11
CA GLY A 354 -15.05 3.92 44.82
C GLY A 354 -13.53 3.95 44.74
N LYS A 355 -12.87 2.83 45.00
CA LYS A 355 -11.41 2.68 44.94
C LYS A 355 -10.88 2.82 43.51
N ARG A 356 -11.59 2.28 42.51
CA ARG A 356 -11.25 2.50 41.09
C ARG A 356 -11.41 3.97 40.68
N ASP A 357 -12.41 4.68 41.21
CA ASP A 357 -12.56 6.12 40.98
C ASP A 357 -11.46 6.94 41.69
N GLU A 358 -11.04 6.57 42.90
CA GLU A 358 -9.89 7.19 43.58
C GLU A 358 -8.60 7.05 42.75
N LEU A 359 -8.32 5.86 42.21
CA LEU A 359 -7.20 5.66 41.29
C LEU A 359 -7.33 6.54 40.05
N ARG A 360 -8.52 6.57 39.43
CA ARG A 360 -8.79 7.42 38.27
C ARG A 360 -8.51 8.89 38.58
N GLN A 361 -8.97 9.41 39.73
CA GLN A 361 -8.73 10.80 40.14
C GLN A 361 -7.24 11.11 40.24
N GLN A 362 -6.44 10.20 40.81
CA GLN A 362 -4.99 10.38 40.90
C GLN A 362 -4.31 10.35 39.52
N VAL A 363 -4.73 9.45 38.62
CA VAL A 363 -4.22 9.38 37.25
C VAL A 363 -4.57 10.65 36.48
N ASP A 364 -5.83 11.11 36.55
CA ASP A 364 -6.26 12.33 35.88
C ASP A 364 -5.49 13.55 36.41
N ALA A 365 -5.40 13.72 37.74
CA ALA A 365 -4.70 14.84 38.36
C ALA A 365 -3.19 14.89 38.03
N ALA A 366 -2.55 13.72 37.91
CA ALA A 366 -1.14 13.61 37.54
C ALA A 366 -0.88 13.94 36.06
N ASN A 367 -1.89 13.79 35.19
CA ASN A 367 -1.78 13.98 33.75
C ASN A 367 -2.49 15.25 33.24
N GLU A 368 -3.06 16.06 34.15
CA GLU A 368 -3.55 17.39 33.83
C GLU A 368 -2.43 18.27 33.24
N PRO A 369 -2.76 19.15 32.26
CA PRO A 369 -1.80 20.14 31.76
C PRO A 369 -1.22 20.96 32.93
N GLY A 370 0.10 20.88 33.11
CA GLY A 370 0.79 21.46 34.26
C GLY A 370 0.93 22.98 34.20
N HIS A 371 1.28 23.57 35.35
CA HIS A 371 1.79 24.94 35.47
C HIS A 371 3.17 25.04 34.77
N GLU A 372 3.49 26.17 34.15
CA GLU A 372 4.70 26.34 33.32
C GLU A 372 6.04 26.05 34.04
N ASP A 373 6.05 26.05 35.38
CA ASP A 373 7.28 26.08 36.17
C ASP A 373 7.74 24.73 36.75
N LEU A 374 6.90 23.69 36.86
CA LEU A 374 7.29 22.40 37.46
C LEU A 374 6.60 21.17 36.83
N PRO A 375 7.36 20.10 36.51
CA PRO A 375 6.78 18.84 36.05
C PRO A 375 6.05 18.13 37.20
N ARG A 376 4.78 17.75 36.98
CA ARG A 376 4.04 16.90 37.92
C ARG A 376 4.55 15.46 37.82
N VAL A 377 4.88 14.85 38.96
CA VAL A 377 5.24 13.43 39.06
C VAL A 377 4.06 12.71 39.71
N GLY A 378 3.50 11.72 39.02
CA GLY A 378 2.37 10.93 39.51
C GLY A 378 2.13 9.68 38.66
N PRO A 379 1.05 8.92 38.94
CA PRO A 379 0.74 7.71 38.20
C PRO A 379 0.51 8.00 36.72
N ARG A 380 1.13 7.18 35.87
CA ARG A 380 1.08 7.31 34.41
C ARG A 380 -0.32 7.01 33.87
N LEU A 381 -0.74 7.76 32.85
CA LEU A 381 -1.85 7.40 31.97
C LEU A 381 -1.30 6.66 30.74
N TYR A 382 -1.47 5.34 30.71
CA TYR A 382 -1.00 4.52 29.59
C TYR A 382 -1.82 4.79 28.33
N ALA A 383 -1.15 4.83 27.19
CA ALA A 383 -1.71 4.96 25.85
C ALA A 383 -2.43 6.28 25.57
N ARG A 384 -2.09 7.35 26.31
CA ARG A 384 -2.74 8.67 26.21
C ARG A 384 -2.67 9.26 24.80
N PHE A 385 -1.57 9.02 24.08
CA PHE A 385 -1.35 9.56 22.74
C PHE A 385 -2.03 8.71 21.67
N GLN A 386 -1.96 7.39 21.79
CA GLN A 386 -2.68 6.46 20.93
C GLN A 386 -4.20 6.75 21.01
N ARG A 387 -4.75 6.87 22.23
CA ARG A 387 -6.15 7.24 22.46
C ARG A 387 -6.47 8.68 22.07
N GLY A 388 -5.48 9.58 22.14
CA GLY A 388 -5.67 11.02 21.93
C GLY A 388 -6.43 11.71 23.07
N GLN A 389 -6.35 11.18 24.29
CA GLN A 389 -7.01 11.71 25.49
C GLN A 389 -5.97 11.93 26.61
N SER A 390 -5.99 13.12 27.22
CA SER A 390 -5.07 13.47 28.32
C SER A 390 -5.58 13.09 29.71
N LYS A 391 -6.82 12.59 29.80
CA LYS A 391 -7.48 12.14 31.04
C LYS A 391 -8.49 11.02 30.72
N ILE A 392 -8.82 10.20 31.71
CA ILE A 392 -9.87 9.17 31.68
C ILE A 392 -11.25 9.84 31.74
N GLY A 393 -11.42 10.80 32.65
CA GLY A 393 -12.69 11.50 32.85
C GLY A 393 -13.71 10.70 33.67
N ASN A 394 -14.83 11.34 34.05
CA ASN A 394 -15.81 10.72 34.93
C ASN A 394 -16.57 9.57 34.24
N ILE A 395 -16.09 8.34 34.42
CA ILE A 395 -16.63 7.12 33.80
C ILE A 395 -17.49 6.30 34.77
N PHE A 396 -17.36 6.52 36.08
CA PHE A 396 -18.04 5.73 37.12
C PHE A 396 -19.37 6.34 37.59
N GLY A 397 -19.68 7.59 37.22
CA GLY A 397 -20.87 8.34 37.64
C GLY A 397 -20.59 9.32 38.78
N GLU A 398 -21.54 10.21 39.05
CA GLU A 398 -21.51 11.17 40.17
C GLU A 398 -22.77 11.00 41.05
N PRO A 399 -22.69 10.35 42.22
CA PRO A 399 -21.53 9.66 42.80
C PRO A 399 -21.14 8.37 42.01
N PRO A 400 -19.92 7.84 42.19
CA PRO A 400 -19.48 6.62 41.50
C PRO A 400 -20.37 5.43 41.86
N SER A 401 -20.98 4.80 40.85
CA SER A 401 -22.03 3.79 41.05
C SER A 401 -21.86 2.49 40.26
N SER A 402 -21.08 2.46 39.18
CA SER A 402 -20.90 1.25 38.35
C SER A 402 -19.58 1.24 37.60
N THR A 403 -18.93 0.08 37.48
CA THR A 403 -17.70 -0.13 36.68
C THR A 403 -17.95 -0.49 35.23
N VAL A 404 -19.20 -0.81 34.85
CA VAL A 404 -19.55 -1.34 33.52
C VAL A 404 -19.05 -0.47 32.37
N ALA A 405 -19.18 0.86 32.49
CA ALA A 405 -18.69 1.77 31.46
C ALA A 405 -17.16 1.74 31.34
N ALA A 406 -16.44 1.61 32.46
CA ALA A 406 -14.99 1.48 32.47
C ALA A 406 -14.54 0.12 31.89
N ASP A 407 -15.24 -0.96 32.23
CA ASP A 407 -14.90 -2.31 31.78
C ASP A 407 -15.29 -2.58 30.32
N SER A 408 -16.09 -1.69 29.72
CA SER A 408 -16.48 -1.76 28.30
C SER A 408 -15.49 -1.12 27.35
N ASP A 409 -14.53 -0.33 27.85
CA ASP A 409 -13.60 0.45 27.03
C ASP A 409 -12.15 0.17 27.45
N TRP A 410 -11.35 -0.36 26.52
CA TRP A 410 -9.99 -0.83 26.76
C TRP A 410 -9.08 0.22 27.44
N PHE A 411 -9.26 1.50 27.12
CA PHE A 411 -8.40 2.56 27.63
C PHE A 411 -8.72 2.89 29.08
N THR A 412 -10.01 2.91 29.41
CA THR A 412 -10.46 3.13 30.79
C THR A 412 -10.25 1.88 31.64
N GLU A 413 -10.53 0.68 31.13
CA GLU A 413 -10.24 -0.62 31.76
C GLU A 413 -8.75 -0.74 32.11
N LEU A 414 -7.85 -0.55 31.14
CA LEU A 414 -6.39 -0.62 31.31
C LEU A 414 -5.89 0.32 32.41
N ASN A 415 -6.48 1.51 32.55
CA ASN A 415 -5.98 2.54 33.44
C ASN A 415 -6.70 2.62 34.79
N THR A 416 -7.80 1.91 34.99
CA THR A 416 -8.57 1.90 36.25
C THR A 416 -8.54 0.56 36.98
N ASP A 417 -8.14 -0.53 36.31
CA ASP A 417 -7.89 -1.82 36.94
C ASP A 417 -6.40 -1.98 37.31
N PRO A 418 -6.04 -2.25 38.58
CA PRO A 418 -4.64 -2.40 38.97
C PRO A 418 -3.92 -3.57 38.28
N MET A 419 -4.60 -4.68 37.96
CA MET A 419 -3.99 -5.85 37.33
C MET A 419 -3.53 -5.54 35.91
N HIS A 420 -4.38 -4.89 35.10
CA HIS A 420 -4.03 -4.50 33.74
C HIS A 420 -2.94 -3.42 33.71
N ARG A 421 -2.96 -2.49 34.67
CA ARG A 421 -1.87 -1.49 34.85
C ARG A 421 -0.53 -2.12 35.18
N ILE A 422 -0.52 -3.19 35.99
CA ILE A 422 0.72 -3.95 36.29
C ILE A 422 1.27 -4.56 35.01
N VAL A 423 0.42 -5.15 34.15
CA VAL A 423 0.84 -5.75 32.87
C VAL A 423 1.35 -4.70 31.88
N ALA A 424 0.69 -3.54 31.76
CA ALA A 424 1.22 -2.44 30.94
C ALA A 424 2.55 -1.89 31.50
N GLY A 425 2.70 -1.84 32.83
CA GLY A 425 3.95 -1.50 33.50
C GLY A 425 5.07 -2.51 33.28
N LEU A 426 4.73 -3.80 33.17
CA LEU A 426 5.67 -4.85 32.79
C LEU A 426 6.18 -4.63 31.35
N GLY A 427 5.29 -4.30 30.41
CA GLY A 427 5.68 -3.89 29.07
C GLY A 427 6.66 -2.70 29.09
N THR A 428 6.37 -1.68 29.90
CA THR A 428 7.27 -0.54 30.11
C THR A 428 8.68 -0.99 30.54
N ARG A 429 8.79 -1.90 31.51
CA ARG A 429 10.07 -2.41 32.01
C ARG A 429 10.86 -3.20 30.98
N VAL A 430 10.17 -3.94 30.11
CA VAL A 430 10.80 -4.67 29.00
C VAL A 430 11.41 -3.71 27.98
N ILE A 431 10.73 -2.61 27.62
CA ILE A 431 11.32 -1.57 26.75
C ILE A 431 12.55 -0.95 27.40
N GLN A 432 12.46 -0.58 28.68
CA GLN A 432 13.59 0.05 29.39
C GLN A 432 14.83 -0.85 29.43
N LYS A 433 14.64 -2.17 29.58
CA LYS A 433 15.74 -3.14 29.51
C LYS A 433 16.40 -3.18 28.12
N ASP A 434 15.60 -3.21 27.06
CA ASP A 434 16.07 -3.40 25.68
C ASP A 434 16.24 -2.08 24.89
N GLN A 435 16.17 -0.93 25.57
CA GLN A 435 16.03 0.40 24.95
C GLN A 435 17.12 0.70 23.90
N GLU A 436 18.38 0.36 24.15
CA GLU A 436 19.47 0.68 23.23
C GLU A 436 19.38 -0.12 21.92
N HIS A 437 19.07 -1.42 22.02
CA HIS A 437 18.90 -2.28 20.85
C HIS A 437 17.67 -1.87 20.02
N LEU A 438 16.56 -1.56 20.70
CA LEU A 438 15.34 -1.10 20.04
C LEU A 438 15.54 0.26 19.35
N MET A 439 16.25 1.19 19.99
CA MET A 439 16.56 2.49 19.39
C MET A 439 17.50 2.36 18.19
N GLN A 440 18.51 1.51 18.26
CA GLN A 440 19.39 1.23 17.13
C GLN A 440 18.58 0.68 15.93
N ALA A 441 17.70 -0.27 16.17
CA ALA A 441 16.84 -0.85 15.15
C ALA A 441 15.82 0.17 14.59
N ALA A 442 15.28 1.07 15.42
CA ALA A 442 14.41 2.15 14.96
C ALA A 442 15.15 3.12 14.02
N TRP A 443 16.35 3.58 14.40
CA TRP A 443 17.14 4.51 13.57
C TRP A 443 17.54 3.91 12.22
N ALA A 444 17.78 2.60 12.16
CA ALA A 444 18.06 1.89 10.90
C ALA A 444 16.91 1.99 9.87
N GLN A 445 15.67 2.21 10.32
CA GLN A 445 14.48 2.30 9.46
C GLN A 445 14.21 3.71 8.90
N VAL A 446 14.83 4.75 9.45
CA VAL A 446 14.44 6.15 9.19
C VAL A 446 15.34 6.92 8.24
N GLY A 447 16.51 6.39 7.86
CA GLY A 447 17.58 7.15 7.20
C GLY A 447 17.14 8.09 6.06
N ASP A 448 16.24 7.66 5.17
CA ASP A 448 15.75 8.51 4.08
C ASP A 448 14.58 9.43 4.46
N ILE A 449 13.81 9.07 5.50
CA ILE A 449 12.72 9.88 6.06
C ILE A 449 13.27 11.14 6.72
N GLU A 450 14.42 11.07 7.41
CA GLU A 450 15.07 12.25 7.99
C GLU A 450 15.47 13.28 6.92
N LYS A 451 16.06 12.82 5.82
CA LYS A 451 16.41 13.68 4.68
C LYS A 451 15.16 14.33 4.10
N ALA A 452 14.09 13.56 3.91
CA ALA A 452 12.82 14.06 3.44
C ALA A 452 12.22 15.09 4.42
N ASN A 453 12.26 14.83 5.73
CA ASN A 453 11.77 15.73 6.76
C ASN A 453 12.55 17.04 6.82
N ASN A 454 13.86 17.01 6.60
CA ASN A 454 14.66 18.23 6.51
C ASN A 454 14.24 19.10 5.31
N GLU A 455 13.93 18.50 4.16
CA GLU A 455 13.36 19.22 3.02
C GLU A 455 11.95 19.75 3.30
N LEU A 456 11.07 18.94 3.92
CA LEU A 456 9.72 19.36 4.30
C LEU A 456 9.75 20.54 5.29
N LYS A 457 10.64 20.52 6.29
CA LYS A 457 10.85 21.64 7.23
C LYS A 457 11.28 22.93 6.52
N ARG A 458 12.17 22.84 5.52
CA ARG A 458 12.56 24.00 4.69
C ARG A 458 11.37 24.58 3.92
N HIS A 459 10.54 23.71 3.35
CA HIS A 459 9.33 24.14 2.64
C HIS A 459 8.26 24.69 3.58
N GLN A 460 8.10 24.12 4.77
CA GLN A 460 7.23 24.63 5.82
C GLN A 460 7.65 26.04 6.26
N PHE A 461 8.96 26.27 6.46
CA PHE A 461 9.50 27.59 6.74
C PHE A 461 9.26 28.56 5.57
N GLY A 462 9.50 28.12 4.33
CA GLY A 462 9.21 28.89 3.12
C GLY A 462 7.73 29.29 3.01
N ARG A 463 6.81 28.39 3.39
CA ARG A 463 5.36 28.68 3.48
C ARG A 463 5.11 29.79 4.50
N TYR A 464 5.65 29.68 5.71
CA TYR A 464 5.46 30.66 6.77
C TYR A 464 5.97 32.05 6.38
N VAL A 465 7.19 32.12 5.81
CA VAL A 465 7.77 33.37 5.29
C VAL A 465 6.93 33.92 4.15
N GLY A 466 6.48 33.06 3.24
CA GLY A 466 5.59 33.43 2.14
C GLY A 466 4.29 34.03 2.64
N GLU A 467 3.62 33.40 3.61
CA GLU A 467 2.38 33.88 4.23
C GLU A 467 2.58 35.23 4.91
N ALA A 468 3.70 35.41 5.61
CA ALA A 468 4.07 36.70 6.18
C ALA A 468 4.21 37.78 5.10
N ILE A 469 4.93 37.50 4.00
CA ILE A 469 5.09 38.46 2.88
C ILE A 469 3.74 38.75 2.20
N HIS A 470 2.94 37.72 1.96
CA HIS A 470 1.62 37.84 1.35
C HIS A 470 0.71 38.74 2.19
N ARG A 471 0.64 38.50 3.50
CA ARG A 471 -0.19 39.26 4.45
C ARG A 471 0.36 40.66 4.75
N MET A 472 1.67 40.83 4.87
CA MET A 472 2.27 42.10 5.29
C MET A 472 2.50 43.07 4.14
N HIS A 473 2.79 42.56 2.94
CA HIS A 473 3.21 43.37 1.79
C HIS A 473 2.27 43.27 0.59
N LEU A 474 1.86 42.07 0.16
CA LEU A 474 1.07 41.92 -1.08
C LEU A 474 -0.40 42.31 -0.91
N SER A 475 -1.04 41.91 0.20
CA SER A 475 -2.45 42.19 0.49
C SER A 475 -2.76 43.68 0.64
N LYS A 476 -1.75 44.51 0.91
CA LYS A 476 -1.89 45.96 1.10
C LYS A 476 -1.80 46.76 -0.21
N LEU A 477 -1.47 46.11 -1.33
CA LEU A 477 -1.31 46.76 -2.63
C LEU A 477 -2.63 46.81 -3.39
N ASP A 478 -2.88 47.90 -4.10
CA ASP A 478 -3.95 48.02 -5.10
C ASP A 478 -3.78 47.01 -6.24
N THR A 479 -4.87 46.66 -6.95
CA THR A 479 -4.84 45.62 -7.98
C THR A 479 -3.84 45.92 -9.09
N GLY A 480 -3.75 47.18 -9.53
CA GLY A 480 -2.82 47.65 -10.55
C GLY A 480 -1.36 47.44 -10.13
N THR A 481 -0.97 47.93 -8.95
CA THR A 481 0.39 47.74 -8.42
C THR A 481 0.71 46.27 -8.15
N LEU A 482 -0.25 45.52 -7.61
CA LEU A 482 -0.12 44.08 -7.41
C LEU A 482 0.13 43.35 -8.74
N ALA A 483 -0.66 43.63 -9.78
CA ALA A 483 -0.48 43.06 -11.10
C ALA A 483 0.92 43.39 -11.68
N GLN A 484 1.42 44.62 -11.50
CA GLN A 484 2.77 45.00 -11.92
C GLN A 484 3.88 44.25 -11.18
N ILE A 485 3.77 44.12 -9.84
CA ILE A 485 4.76 43.40 -9.04
C ILE A 485 4.80 41.92 -9.43
N MET A 486 3.62 41.34 -9.67
CA MET A 486 3.48 39.94 -10.04
C MET A 486 3.83 39.64 -11.50
N ARG A 487 4.27 40.63 -12.29
CA ARG A 487 4.57 40.47 -13.73
C ARG A 487 5.46 39.26 -14.04
N GLY A 488 6.47 38.98 -13.21
CA GLY A 488 7.39 37.85 -13.40
C GLY A 488 6.75 36.47 -13.22
N VAL A 489 5.61 36.37 -12.52
CA VAL A 489 4.90 35.11 -12.26
C VAL A 489 3.55 35.02 -12.97
N GLN A 490 3.08 36.10 -13.61
CA GLN A 490 1.82 36.11 -14.37
C GLN A 490 1.71 34.99 -15.42
N GLY A 491 2.82 34.51 -15.97
CA GLY A 491 2.85 33.39 -16.92
C GLY A 491 2.58 32.02 -16.30
N LYS A 492 2.59 31.91 -14.96
CA LYS A 492 2.29 30.69 -14.19
C LYS A 492 0.94 30.75 -13.48
N ILE A 493 0.27 31.90 -13.52
CA ILE A 493 -1.01 32.13 -12.84
C ILE A 493 -2.12 32.01 -13.86
N ARG A 494 -3.13 31.18 -13.57
CA ARG A 494 -4.39 31.11 -14.31
C ARG A 494 -5.52 31.47 -13.36
N THR A 495 -6.51 32.21 -13.85
CA THR A 495 -7.74 32.50 -13.11
C THR A 495 -8.80 31.50 -13.52
N ASP A 496 -9.70 31.14 -12.60
CA ASP A 496 -10.70 30.06 -12.79
C ASP A 496 -11.64 30.26 -14.00
N SER A 497 -11.69 31.48 -14.53
CA SER A 497 -12.57 31.93 -15.61
C SER A 497 -11.93 31.94 -17.02
N GLY A 498 -10.68 31.50 -17.20
CA GLY A 498 -9.96 31.69 -18.48
C GLY A 498 -9.07 30.53 -18.94
N ALA A 499 -9.00 30.33 -20.27
CA ALA A 499 -8.05 29.41 -20.90
C ALA A 499 -6.59 29.93 -20.84
N LEU A 500 -6.42 31.24 -20.67
CA LEU A 500 -5.13 31.93 -20.69
C LEU A 500 -4.55 32.12 -19.28
N THR A 501 -3.23 32.27 -19.21
CA THR A 501 -2.56 32.77 -18.01
C THR A 501 -2.82 34.26 -17.85
N VAL A 502 -2.61 34.81 -16.65
CA VAL A 502 -2.72 36.26 -16.41
C VAL A 502 -1.82 37.04 -17.39
N TYR A 503 -0.66 36.50 -17.74
CA TYR A 503 0.21 37.10 -18.76
C TYR A 503 -0.45 37.16 -20.14
N GLY A 504 -1.11 36.06 -20.55
CA GLY A 504 -1.87 35.99 -21.80
C GLY A 504 -3.08 36.91 -21.79
N SER A 505 -3.85 36.94 -20.69
CA SER A 505 -5.00 37.85 -20.53
C SER A 505 -4.60 39.31 -20.62
N VAL A 506 -3.46 39.71 -20.03
CA VAL A 506 -2.92 41.07 -20.20
C VAL A 506 -2.60 41.34 -21.68
N ASN A 507 -2.00 40.37 -22.38
CA ASN A 507 -1.57 40.52 -23.78
C ASN A 507 -2.74 40.69 -24.76
N GLU A 508 -3.86 40.03 -24.49
CA GLU A 508 -5.08 40.10 -25.28
C GLU A 508 -6.01 41.25 -24.89
N SER A 509 -5.76 41.91 -23.76
CA SER A 509 -6.59 42.99 -23.26
C SER A 509 -6.34 44.35 -23.93
N ARG A 510 -7.23 45.31 -23.63
CA ARG A 510 -7.06 46.75 -23.91
C ARG A 510 -5.92 47.40 -23.11
N THR A 511 -5.42 46.72 -22.07
CA THR A 511 -4.33 47.23 -21.23
C THR A 511 -2.99 46.82 -21.83
N ALA A 512 -2.12 47.81 -22.09
CA ALA A 512 -0.84 47.54 -22.73
C ALA A 512 0.06 46.65 -21.84
N PRO A 513 0.64 45.55 -22.36
CA PRO A 513 1.55 44.70 -21.58
C PRO A 513 2.76 45.44 -21.00
N VAL A 514 3.21 46.49 -21.70
CA VAL A 514 4.28 47.39 -21.25
C VAL A 514 3.91 48.09 -19.95
N ALA A 515 2.63 48.39 -19.72
CA ALA A 515 2.14 49.02 -18.49
C ALA A 515 2.36 48.13 -17.26
N MET A 516 2.46 46.81 -17.44
CA MET A 516 2.72 45.85 -16.36
C MET A 516 4.21 45.72 -16.00
N THR A 517 5.11 46.39 -16.72
CA THR A 517 6.57 46.23 -16.54
C THR A 517 7.14 47.10 -15.42
N ALA A 518 8.25 46.65 -14.83
CA ALA A 518 9.00 47.45 -13.85
C ALA A 518 9.54 48.76 -14.45
N ALA A 519 9.85 48.79 -15.75
CA ALA A 519 10.29 50.00 -16.44
C ALA A 519 9.19 51.06 -16.46
N PHE A 520 7.95 50.66 -16.81
CA PHE A 520 6.79 51.55 -16.77
C PHE A 520 6.51 52.05 -15.36
N ARG A 521 6.52 51.17 -14.35
CA ARG A 521 6.38 51.55 -12.93
C ARG A 521 7.44 52.57 -12.48
N ARG A 522 8.70 52.39 -12.88
CA ARG A 522 9.78 53.34 -12.56
C ARG A 522 9.61 54.68 -13.28
N ALA A 523 9.08 54.65 -14.50
CA ALA A 523 8.82 55.86 -15.28
C ALA A 523 7.66 56.68 -14.69
N THR A 524 6.61 56.01 -14.22
CA THR A 524 5.34 56.61 -13.76
C THR A 524 5.25 56.85 -12.25
N ARG A 525 6.25 56.45 -11.45
CA ARG A 525 6.29 56.76 -10.01
C ARG A 525 6.29 58.26 -9.73
N LEU A 526 5.82 58.67 -8.55
CA LEU A 526 5.72 60.07 -8.10
C LEU A 526 7.00 60.92 -8.29
N ARG A 527 8.19 60.32 -8.17
CA ARG A 527 9.49 60.98 -8.42
C ARG A 527 10.19 60.49 -9.69
N GLY A 528 9.43 59.90 -10.61
CA GLY A 528 9.90 59.34 -11.86
C GLY A 528 10.16 60.40 -12.93
N PRO A 529 10.89 60.05 -14.00
CA PRO A 529 11.15 60.95 -15.11
C PRO A 529 9.89 61.61 -15.69
N LEU A 530 8.77 60.89 -15.81
CA LEU A 530 7.53 61.42 -16.40
C LEU A 530 6.80 62.39 -15.47
N ALA A 531 6.82 62.14 -14.16
CA ALA A 531 6.24 63.05 -13.17
C ALA A 531 7.02 64.37 -13.08
N ARG A 532 8.36 64.32 -13.24
CA ARG A 532 9.21 65.52 -13.24
C ARG A 532 9.08 66.38 -14.49
N LEU A 533 8.67 65.81 -15.61
CA LEU A 533 8.51 66.52 -16.89
C LEU A 533 7.18 67.27 -17.00
N ASN A 534 6.23 67.03 -16.11
CA ASN A 534 4.88 67.52 -16.27
C ASN A 534 4.33 68.04 -14.93
N ALA A 535 4.35 69.35 -14.69
CA ALA A 535 3.95 69.95 -13.42
C ALA A 535 2.46 69.71 -13.04
N GLY A 536 1.61 69.35 -14.02
CA GLY A 536 0.21 68.97 -13.79
C GLY A 536 -0.02 67.49 -13.43
N PHE A 537 1.04 66.66 -13.36
CA PHE A 537 0.92 65.23 -13.07
C PHE A 537 0.71 64.94 -11.57
N GLU A 538 1.03 65.88 -10.68
CA GLU A 538 1.11 65.65 -9.23
C GLU A 538 -0.25 65.45 -8.53
N GLN A 539 -1.37 65.95 -9.09
CA GLN A 539 -2.69 65.83 -8.44
C GLN A 539 -3.51 64.58 -8.83
N LYS A 540 -3.23 63.93 -9.97
CA LYS A 540 -3.99 62.75 -10.45
C LYS A 540 -3.32 61.40 -10.17
N THR A 541 -2.10 61.39 -9.64
CA THR A 541 -1.25 60.18 -9.56
C THR A 541 -1.00 59.71 -8.13
N LYS A 542 -2.06 59.31 -7.43
CA LYS A 542 -1.89 58.36 -6.32
C LYS A 542 -2.08 56.91 -6.78
N HIS A 543 -3.10 56.58 -7.59
CA HIS A 543 -3.37 55.17 -7.95
C HIS A 543 -3.97 54.95 -9.35
N GLY A 544 -4.04 55.99 -10.21
CA GLY A 544 -4.94 55.99 -11.38
C GLY A 544 -4.35 55.71 -12.76
N ILE A 545 -3.09 55.30 -12.93
CA ILE A 545 -2.47 55.22 -14.28
C ILE A 545 -2.77 53.90 -14.99
N ILE A 546 -2.92 52.82 -14.22
CA ILE A 546 -3.05 51.45 -14.75
C ILE A 546 -4.44 50.91 -14.45
N GLU A 547 -4.95 51.23 -13.27
CA GLU A 547 -6.29 50.91 -12.79
C GLU A 547 -6.91 52.19 -12.23
N ASP A 548 -8.22 52.36 -12.40
CA ASP A 548 -9.01 53.37 -11.69
C ASP A 548 -10.27 52.73 -11.09
N SER A 549 -11.19 53.53 -10.55
CA SER A 549 -12.44 53.04 -9.95
C SER A 549 -13.35 52.26 -10.91
N GLN A 550 -13.11 52.33 -12.23
CA GLN A 550 -13.85 51.62 -13.27
C GLN A 550 -13.09 50.38 -13.81
N GLY A 551 -11.89 50.10 -13.28
CA GLY A 551 -11.08 48.93 -13.63
C GLY A 551 -9.76 49.29 -14.34
N PHE A 552 -9.17 48.32 -15.04
CA PHE A 552 -7.93 48.54 -15.78
C PHE A 552 -8.12 49.48 -16.97
N LYS A 553 -7.21 50.43 -17.13
CA LYS A 553 -7.31 51.47 -18.16
C LYS A 553 -7.16 50.94 -19.58
N ASP A 554 -7.90 51.56 -20.49
CA ASP A 554 -7.76 51.39 -21.92
C ASP A 554 -6.56 52.18 -22.43
N PHE A 555 -5.56 51.49 -22.98
CA PHE A 555 -4.36 52.09 -23.55
C PHE A 555 -4.45 52.25 -25.08
N ARG A 556 -5.59 51.94 -25.68
CA ARG A 556 -5.82 52.20 -27.10
C ARG A 556 -5.93 53.70 -27.33
N ARG A 557 -5.30 54.16 -28.41
CA ARG A 557 -5.47 55.53 -28.90
C ARG A 557 -6.67 55.54 -29.85
N PRO A 558 -7.70 56.37 -29.65
CA PRO A 558 -8.71 56.54 -30.68
C PRO A 558 -8.01 57.00 -31.97
N TYR A 559 -8.40 56.41 -33.10
CA TYR A 559 -7.84 56.77 -34.40
C TYR A 559 -8.17 58.25 -34.68
N SER A 560 -7.15 59.10 -34.67
CA SER A 560 -7.21 60.46 -35.20
C SER A 560 -6.44 60.47 -36.51
N ASN A 561 -7.09 60.81 -37.62
CA ASN A 561 -6.46 60.86 -38.94
C ASN A 561 -5.12 61.63 -38.89
N PRO A 562 -4.03 61.09 -39.43
CA PRO A 562 -2.72 61.74 -39.40
C PRO A 562 -2.63 62.74 -40.56
N ASP A 563 -3.44 63.79 -40.54
CA ASP A 563 -3.22 65.04 -41.27
C ASP A 563 -3.88 66.18 -40.47
N GLY A 564 -3.12 66.63 -39.46
CA GLY A 564 -3.55 67.60 -38.46
C GLY A 564 -3.59 69.04 -38.98
N VAL A 565 -4.49 69.36 -39.92
CA VAL A 565 -4.89 70.75 -40.20
C VAL A 565 -6.40 70.81 -40.48
N GLY A 566 -7.21 70.71 -39.42
CA GLY A 566 -8.66 70.98 -39.51
C GLY A 566 -8.98 72.48 -39.67
N THR A 567 -7.99 73.36 -39.45
CA THR A 567 -8.06 74.83 -39.62
C THR A 567 -6.66 75.39 -39.88
N LEU A 568 -6.51 76.41 -40.73
CA LEU A 568 -5.28 77.21 -40.80
C LEU A 568 -5.31 78.32 -39.73
N SER A 569 -4.18 78.58 -39.07
CA SER A 569 -4.08 79.67 -38.07
C SER A 569 -4.22 81.04 -38.74
N THR A 570 -4.69 82.04 -38.01
CA THR A 570 -4.85 83.41 -38.52
C THR A 570 -3.53 83.98 -39.02
N ALA A 571 -2.41 83.61 -38.40
CA ALA A 571 -1.06 83.97 -38.84
C ALA A 571 -0.67 83.32 -40.18
N ALA A 572 -1.06 82.06 -40.41
CA ALA A 572 -0.81 81.37 -41.68
C ALA A 572 -1.70 81.91 -42.81
N ILE A 573 -2.95 82.28 -42.52
CA ILE A 573 -3.86 82.93 -43.49
C ILE A 573 -3.32 84.32 -43.88
N ASN A 574 -2.81 85.08 -42.92
CA ASN A 574 -2.26 86.42 -43.16
C ASN A 574 -0.87 86.39 -43.85
N ALA A 575 -0.17 85.26 -43.83
CA ALA A 575 1.11 85.09 -44.51
C ALA A 575 0.96 84.83 -46.03
N ILE A 576 -0.24 84.49 -46.50
CA ILE A 576 -0.53 84.32 -47.93
C ILE A 576 -0.85 85.71 -48.51
N PRO A 577 -0.23 86.12 -49.63
CA PRO A 577 -0.48 87.45 -50.22
C PRO A 577 -1.96 87.69 -50.52
N SER A 578 -2.51 88.79 -49.99
CA SER A 578 -3.93 89.16 -50.12
C SER A 578 -4.38 89.27 -51.57
N ALA A 579 -3.51 89.74 -52.46
CA ALA A 579 -3.75 89.83 -53.90
C ALA A 579 -4.03 88.48 -54.57
N LEU A 580 -3.35 87.42 -54.11
CA LEU A 580 -3.49 86.08 -54.67
C LEU A 580 -4.76 85.40 -54.14
N LEU A 581 -5.08 85.62 -52.86
CA LEU A 581 -6.32 85.16 -52.24
C LEU A 581 -7.55 85.85 -52.83
N ALA A 582 -7.51 87.17 -53.00
CA ALA A 582 -8.56 87.95 -53.63
C ALA A 582 -8.89 87.46 -55.04
N LYS A 583 -7.84 87.25 -55.86
CA LYS A 583 -7.99 86.76 -57.23
C LYS A 583 -8.58 85.35 -57.28
N LYS A 584 -8.22 84.47 -56.35
CA LYS A 584 -8.70 83.08 -56.32
C LYS A 584 -10.09 82.93 -55.72
N LEU A 585 -10.43 83.72 -54.71
CA LEU A 585 -11.73 83.70 -54.05
C LEU A 585 -12.75 84.63 -54.72
N GLY A 586 -12.33 85.43 -55.71
CA GLY A 586 -13.22 86.34 -56.44
C GLY A 586 -13.74 87.50 -55.58
N VAL A 587 -13.02 87.86 -54.51
CA VAL A 587 -13.38 88.92 -53.56
C VAL A 587 -12.27 89.96 -53.47
N THR A 588 -12.56 91.16 -52.98
CA THR A 588 -11.55 92.21 -52.81
C THR A 588 -10.50 91.81 -51.76
N GLU A 589 -9.28 92.35 -51.88
CA GLU A 589 -8.16 92.01 -50.99
C GLU A 589 -8.49 92.19 -49.50
N ALA A 590 -9.27 93.22 -49.15
CA ALA A 590 -9.71 93.48 -47.77
C ALA A 590 -10.64 92.39 -47.18
N LEU A 591 -11.36 91.64 -48.02
CA LEU A 591 -12.30 90.59 -47.60
C LEU A 591 -11.75 89.17 -47.78
N SER A 592 -10.58 89.03 -48.42
CA SER A 592 -10.03 87.75 -48.85
C SER A 592 -9.68 86.81 -47.68
N ALA A 593 -9.04 87.33 -46.62
CA ALA A 593 -8.69 86.55 -45.43
C ALA A 593 -9.92 86.10 -44.62
N THR A 594 -10.90 86.99 -44.45
CA THR A 594 -12.14 86.73 -43.71
C THR A 594 -13.01 85.70 -44.44
N THR A 595 -13.07 85.77 -45.77
CA THR A 595 -13.84 84.83 -46.61
C THR A 595 -13.20 83.44 -46.64
N LEU A 596 -11.86 83.36 -46.69
CA LEU A 596 -11.16 82.07 -46.58
C LEU A 596 -11.41 81.41 -45.21
N SER A 597 -11.36 82.21 -44.13
CA SER A 597 -11.57 81.71 -42.78
C SER A 597 -12.99 81.17 -42.56
N SER A 598 -14.01 81.79 -43.16
CA SER A 598 -15.40 81.35 -43.04
C SER A 598 -15.69 80.08 -43.86
N GLN A 599 -15.05 79.91 -45.02
CA GLN A 599 -15.18 78.69 -45.82
C GLN A 599 -14.44 77.49 -45.21
N LEU A 600 -13.28 77.70 -44.58
CA LEU A 600 -12.56 76.66 -43.83
C LEU A 600 -13.32 76.22 -42.56
N ALA A 601 -14.03 77.14 -41.89
CA ALA A 601 -14.85 76.81 -40.73
C ALA A 601 -16.07 75.91 -41.06
N ALA A 602 -16.57 75.97 -42.29
CA ALA A 602 -17.71 75.16 -42.74
C ALA A 602 -17.33 73.70 -43.08
N THR A 603 -16.06 73.42 -43.39
CA THR A 603 -15.56 72.09 -43.77
C THR A 603 -15.12 71.22 -42.59
N ALA A 604 -15.09 71.77 -41.36
CA ALA A 604 -14.69 71.06 -40.15
C ALA A 604 -15.84 70.36 -39.39
N ARG A 605 -17.07 70.37 -39.90
CA ARG A 605 -18.20 69.63 -39.30
C ARG A 605 -18.38 68.30 -40.04
N LEU A 606 -18.32 67.19 -39.31
CA LEU A 606 -18.67 65.85 -39.81
C LEU A 606 -20.04 65.90 -40.49
N THR A 607 -20.16 65.33 -41.68
CA THR A 607 -21.46 65.26 -42.35
C THR A 607 -22.37 64.29 -41.62
N VAL A 608 -23.69 64.40 -41.83
CA VAL A 608 -24.66 63.43 -41.27
C VAL A 608 -24.33 62.01 -41.74
N ALA A 609 -23.79 61.86 -42.96
CA ALA A 609 -23.31 60.60 -43.49
C ALA A 609 -22.11 60.03 -42.72
N ASP A 610 -21.10 60.85 -42.38
CA ASP A 610 -19.93 60.39 -41.61
C ASP A 610 -20.29 59.99 -40.18
N SER A 611 -21.29 60.65 -39.60
CA SER A 611 -21.79 60.35 -38.25
C SER A 611 -22.57 59.03 -38.20
N MET A 612 -23.26 58.68 -39.29
CA MET A 612 -24.02 57.42 -39.43
C MET A 612 -23.15 56.19 -39.68
N LEU A 613 -21.88 56.38 -40.10
CA LEU A 613 -20.92 55.30 -40.38
C LEU A 613 -20.11 54.87 -39.14
N ALA A 614 -20.18 55.61 -38.04
CA ALA A 614 -19.54 55.23 -36.78
C ALA A 614 -20.40 54.18 -36.01
N PRO A 615 -19.79 53.26 -35.24
CA PRO A 615 -20.55 52.32 -34.41
C PRO A 615 -21.47 53.09 -33.45
N VAL A 616 -22.69 52.59 -33.21
CA VAL A 616 -23.75 53.25 -32.40
C VAL A 616 -23.25 53.69 -31.01
N ALA A 617 -22.29 52.96 -30.43
CA ALA A 617 -21.65 53.30 -29.16
C ALA A 617 -20.90 54.66 -29.17
N ALA A 618 -20.55 55.17 -30.34
CA ALA A 618 -19.91 56.47 -30.52
C ALA A 618 -20.92 57.61 -30.80
N TRP A 619 -22.20 57.30 -30.98
CA TRP A 619 -23.24 58.31 -31.21
C TRP A 619 -23.60 58.99 -29.89
N SER A 620 -23.72 60.32 -29.89
CA SER A 620 -24.24 61.06 -28.74
C SER A 620 -25.77 60.96 -28.70
N ILE A 621 -26.28 59.85 -28.19
CA ILE A 621 -27.71 59.55 -28.13
C ILE A 621 -28.32 60.21 -26.87
N PRO A 622 -29.28 61.13 -27.00
CA PRO A 622 -29.95 61.73 -25.85
C PRO A 622 -30.70 60.70 -25.01
N ALA A 623 -30.69 60.87 -23.69
CA ALA A 623 -31.56 60.07 -22.81
C ALA A 623 -33.01 60.53 -22.97
N GLY A 624 -33.93 59.59 -23.26
CA GLY A 624 -35.35 59.88 -23.43
C GLY A 624 -36.00 59.06 -24.53
N LYS A 625 -37.21 59.46 -24.92
CA LYS A 625 -37.95 58.86 -26.04
C LYS A 625 -38.20 59.91 -27.11
N ILE A 626 -38.06 59.53 -28.39
CA ILE A 626 -38.54 60.32 -29.51
C ILE A 626 -40.03 60.04 -29.68
N ASP A 627 -40.84 61.09 -29.55
CA ASP A 627 -42.27 61.01 -29.81
C ASP A 627 -42.50 61.17 -31.32
N LEU A 628 -42.74 60.04 -31.98
CA LEU A 628 -42.98 60.02 -33.41
C LEU A 628 -44.35 60.65 -33.76
N GLY A 629 -45.29 60.69 -32.81
CA GLY A 629 -46.60 61.30 -32.99
C GLY A 629 -46.50 62.82 -33.20
N THR A 630 -45.65 63.50 -32.41
CA THR A 630 -45.37 64.94 -32.58
C THR A 630 -44.71 65.26 -33.91
N LEU A 631 -43.75 64.45 -34.37
CA LEU A 631 -43.06 64.68 -35.65
C LEU A 631 -43.99 64.50 -36.86
N VAL A 632 -44.84 63.47 -36.84
CA VAL A 632 -45.83 63.24 -37.90
C VAL A 632 -46.89 64.34 -37.90
N ALA A 633 -47.41 64.71 -36.73
CA ALA A 633 -48.39 65.78 -36.61
C ALA A 633 -47.86 67.14 -37.11
N ASP A 634 -46.61 67.48 -36.79
CA ASP A 634 -45.98 68.72 -37.25
C ASP A 634 -45.76 68.71 -38.77
N SER A 635 -45.29 67.59 -39.33
CA SER A 635 -45.13 67.45 -40.78
C SER A 635 -46.46 67.58 -41.55
N ILE A 636 -47.56 67.01 -41.03
CA ILE A 636 -48.89 67.17 -41.63
C ILE A 636 -49.33 68.64 -41.51
N ASN A 637 -49.14 69.28 -40.36
CA ASN A 637 -49.49 70.69 -40.15
C ASN A 637 -48.72 71.63 -41.10
N THR A 638 -47.41 71.41 -41.31
CA THR A 638 -46.61 72.17 -42.27
C THR A 638 -47.15 71.98 -43.69
N LYS A 639 -47.42 70.74 -44.10
CA LYS A 639 -47.90 70.45 -45.46
C LYS A 639 -49.28 71.00 -45.73
N VAL A 640 -50.18 70.92 -44.75
CA VAL A 640 -51.52 71.53 -44.85
C VAL A 640 -51.41 73.06 -44.92
N THR A 641 -50.49 73.67 -44.15
CA THR A 641 -50.24 75.13 -44.22
C THR A 641 -49.69 75.55 -45.59
N GLU A 642 -48.78 74.77 -46.18
CA GLU A 642 -48.26 75.03 -47.54
C GLU A 642 -49.33 74.90 -48.62
N LEU A 643 -50.27 73.96 -48.46
CA LEU A 643 -51.32 73.68 -49.44
C LEU A 643 -52.56 74.57 -49.28
N MET A 644 -52.69 75.32 -48.18
CA MET A 644 -53.85 76.17 -47.94
C MET A 644 -53.80 77.43 -48.84
N PRO A 645 -54.84 77.73 -49.65
CA PRO A 645 -54.85 78.91 -50.51
C PRO A 645 -54.77 80.21 -49.71
N SER A 646 -54.07 81.22 -50.25
CA SER A 646 -53.90 82.53 -49.62
C SER A 646 -55.22 83.33 -49.47
N ASP A 647 -56.21 83.09 -50.33
CA ASP A 647 -57.59 83.57 -50.17
C ASP A 647 -58.57 82.40 -50.17
N VAL A 648 -59.10 82.12 -48.98
CA VAL A 648 -59.86 80.91 -48.69
C VAL A 648 -61.31 80.99 -49.19
N THR A 649 -61.79 82.20 -49.49
CA THR A 649 -63.17 82.45 -49.93
C THR A 649 -63.39 82.16 -51.42
N GLN A 650 -62.32 82.09 -52.21
CA GLN A 650 -62.37 81.89 -53.66
C GLN A 650 -62.31 80.42 -54.11
N GLN A 651 -61.91 79.49 -53.23
CA GLN A 651 -61.77 78.05 -53.54
C GLN A 651 -62.31 77.14 -52.40
N PRO A 652 -63.63 77.09 -52.15
CA PRO A 652 -64.22 76.32 -51.06
C PRO A 652 -63.95 74.80 -51.18
N ALA A 653 -63.88 74.25 -52.40
CA ALA A 653 -63.70 72.82 -52.64
C ALA A 653 -62.33 72.25 -52.18
N VAL A 654 -61.31 73.09 -52.00
CA VAL A 654 -59.97 72.69 -51.52
C VAL A 654 -59.81 73.01 -50.04
N SER A 655 -60.41 74.11 -49.57
CA SER A 655 -60.27 74.57 -48.19
C SER A 655 -61.09 73.76 -47.18
N GLU A 656 -62.24 73.21 -47.57
CA GLU A 656 -63.07 72.34 -46.70
C GLU A 656 -62.40 71.02 -46.27
N PRO A 657 -61.79 70.22 -47.17
CA PRO A 657 -61.12 68.99 -46.75
C PRO A 657 -59.83 69.25 -45.96
N LEU A 658 -59.10 70.32 -46.26
CA LEU A 658 -57.90 70.72 -45.51
C LEU A 658 -58.26 71.25 -44.11
N SER A 659 -59.39 71.96 -43.96
CA SER A 659 -59.85 72.40 -42.64
C SER A 659 -60.23 71.22 -41.74
N ALA A 660 -60.74 70.12 -42.30
CA ALA A 660 -60.97 68.89 -41.56
C ALA A 660 -59.68 68.25 -41.02
N LEU A 661 -58.57 68.26 -41.78
CA LEU A 661 -57.26 67.81 -41.29
C LEU A 661 -56.74 68.69 -40.16
N LEU A 662 -56.94 70.01 -40.26
CA LEU A 662 -56.58 70.95 -39.19
C LEU A 662 -57.44 70.75 -37.93
N VAL A 663 -58.72 70.40 -38.07
CA VAL A 663 -59.54 70.01 -36.91
C VAL A 663 -59.02 68.71 -36.29
N GLY A 664 -58.62 67.73 -37.10
CA GLY A 664 -57.99 66.50 -36.60
C GLY A 664 -56.70 66.76 -35.83
N LEU A 665 -55.86 67.67 -36.34
CA LEU A 665 -54.63 68.10 -35.65
C LEU A 665 -54.92 68.93 -34.39
N ALA A 666 -55.92 69.81 -34.43
CA ALA A 666 -56.37 70.61 -33.28
C ALA A 666 -56.89 69.74 -32.13
N ASN A 667 -57.56 68.63 -32.46
CA ASN A 667 -58.12 67.69 -31.49
C ASN A 667 -57.17 66.52 -31.16
N SER A 668 -55.95 66.48 -31.69
CA SER A 668 -54.98 65.38 -31.51
C SER A 668 -54.39 65.25 -30.10
N GLY A 669 -54.54 66.28 -29.26
CA GLY A 669 -53.96 66.31 -27.90
C GLY A 669 -52.47 66.68 -27.83
N ILE A 670 -51.85 67.09 -28.94
CA ILE A 670 -50.45 67.51 -29.00
C ILE A 670 -50.35 69.03 -28.85
N ASP A 671 -49.97 69.53 -27.67
CA ASP A 671 -50.07 70.94 -27.27
C ASP A 671 -49.58 71.97 -28.32
N LYS A 672 -48.37 71.81 -28.86
CA LYS A 672 -47.80 72.80 -29.82
C LYS A 672 -48.52 72.82 -31.17
N VAL A 673 -48.82 71.65 -31.72
CA VAL A 673 -49.46 71.53 -33.04
C VAL A 673 -50.94 71.86 -32.93
N ALA A 674 -51.60 71.41 -31.84
CA ALA A 674 -52.99 71.69 -31.55
C ALA A 674 -53.25 73.20 -31.45
N VAL A 675 -52.44 73.96 -30.71
CA VAL A 675 -52.61 75.42 -30.57
C VAL A 675 -52.53 76.15 -31.92
N ASN A 676 -51.58 75.76 -32.77
CA ASN A 676 -51.42 76.38 -34.09
C ASN A 676 -52.58 76.01 -35.02
N ALA A 677 -52.98 74.73 -35.05
CA ALA A 677 -54.10 74.26 -35.83
C ALA A 677 -55.43 74.89 -35.37
N THR A 678 -55.69 74.99 -34.06
CA THR A 678 -56.86 75.68 -33.47
C THR A 678 -56.92 77.14 -33.93
N ARG A 679 -55.80 77.86 -33.91
CA ARG A 679 -55.75 79.27 -34.37
C ARG A 679 -56.06 79.38 -35.86
N GLN A 680 -55.54 78.47 -36.67
CA GLN A 680 -55.84 78.44 -38.10
C GLN A 680 -57.32 78.12 -38.35
N VAL A 681 -57.88 77.12 -37.67
CA VAL A 681 -59.32 76.77 -37.75
C VAL A 681 -60.20 77.93 -37.30
N GLN A 682 -59.87 78.64 -36.23
CA GLN A 682 -60.63 79.83 -35.78
C GLN A 682 -60.55 81.01 -36.77
N ASN A 683 -59.42 81.18 -37.46
CA ASN A 683 -59.29 82.17 -38.52
C ASN A 683 -60.10 81.79 -39.77
N LEU A 684 -60.17 80.50 -40.09
CA LEU A 684 -61.01 79.96 -41.17
C LEU A 684 -62.50 80.11 -40.85
N ASP A 685 -62.90 79.82 -39.61
CA ASP A 685 -64.29 79.88 -39.13
C ASP A 685 -64.90 81.29 -39.23
N LYS A 686 -64.06 82.33 -39.13
CA LYS A 686 -64.45 83.74 -39.30
C LYS A 686 -64.55 84.18 -40.77
N LYS A 687 -63.92 83.47 -41.70
CA LYS A 687 -63.80 83.85 -43.11
C LYS A 687 -64.72 83.03 -44.04
N LEU A 688 -65.06 81.81 -43.66
CA LEU A 688 -65.92 80.92 -44.44
C LEU A 688 -67.39 81.07 -44.00
N ILE A 689 -68.22 81.68 -44.87
CA ILE A 689 -69.67 81.74 -44.71
C ILE A 689 -70.24 80.49 -45.41
N PHE A 690 -71.03 79.68 -44.69
CA PHE A 690 -71.45 78.37 -45.19
C PHE A 690 -72.29 78.50 -46.48
N SER A 691 -71.82 77.85 -47.55
CA SER A 691 -72.58 77.52 -48.74
C SER A 691 -72.80 76.00 -48.69
N ALA A 692 -74.02 75.56 -48.38
CA ALA A 692 -74.36 74.14 -48.42
C ALA A 692 -74.23 73.61 -49.86
N GLY A 693 -73.16 72.84 -50.12
CA GLY A 693 -72.89 72.16 -51.39
C GLY A 693 -72.29 70.77 -51.14
N PRO A 694 -72.48 69.78 -52.04
CA PRO A 694 -72.34 68.37 -51.71
C PRO A 694 -70.89 67.93 -51.51
N ALA A 695 -70.71 66.99 -50.58
CA ALA A 695 -69.44 66.41 -50.15
C ALA A 695 -68.58 65.91 -51.32
N VAL A 696 -67.35 66.43 -51.43
CA VAL A 696 -66.31 65.82 -52.25
C VAL A 696 -65.70 64.66 -51.46
N SER A 697 -66.00 63.42 -51.87
CA SER A 697 -65.25 62.25 -51.41
C SER A 697 -63.83 62.33 -51.97
N LEU A 698 -62.86 62.73 -51.14
CA LEU A 698 -61.46 62.47 -51.43
C LEU A 698 -61.19 61.00 -51.10
N THR A 699 -61.04 60.19 -52.14
CA THR A 699 -60.62 58.79 -52.05
C THR A 699 -59.29 58.71 -51.29
N THR A 700 -59.36 58.09 -50.13
CA THR A 700 -58.33 58.04 -49.10
C THR A 700 -57.03 57.38 -49.59
N VAL A 701 -55.92 58.11 -49.44
CA VAL A 701 -54.57 57.55 -49.31
C VAL A 701 -54.44 56.99 -47.89
N VAL A 702 -54.71 55.71 -47.67
CA VAL A 702 -54.13 54.94 -46.54
C VAL A 702 -54.12 53.44 -46.91
N SER A 703 -53.10 52.99 -47.63
CA SER A 703 -52.66 51.58 -47.58
C SER A 703 -51.18 51.61 -47.28
N GLY A 704 -50.83 51.43 -46.01
CA GLY A 704 -49.43 51.43 -45.59
C GLY A 704 -49.17 51.41 -44.08
N ILE A 705 -50.20 51.49 -43.23
CA ILE A 705 -50.01 51.39 -41.77
C ILE A 705 -51.12 50.49 -41.18
N ARG A 706 -51.05 49.19 -41.49
CA ARG A 706 -51.71 48.14 -40.71
C ARG A 706 -50.81 46.91 -40.70
N GLY A 707 -50.24 46.61 -39.54
CA GLY A 707 -49.55 45.35 -39.24
C GLY A 707 -48.03 45.37 -39.39
N VAL A 708 -47.33 45.89 -38.37
CA VAL A 708 -45.95 45.44 -38.08
C VAL A 708 -46.03 44.40 -36.96
N THR A 709 -46.48 43.20 -37.34
CA THR A 709 -46.14 41.96 -36.64
C THR A 709 -45.59 41.01 -37.71
N SER A 710 -44.29 40.81 -37.64
CA SER A 710 -43.47 39.74 -38.23
C SER A 710 -44.15 38.69 -39.13
N THR A 711 -43.88 38.74 -40.43
CA THR A 711 -43.40 37.59 -41.23
C THR A 711 -42.80 38.09 -42.55
N PRO A 712 -41.65 37.55 -42.99
CA PRO A 712 -41.01 37.92 -44.25
C PRO A 712 -41.71 37.20 -45.41
N VAL A 713 -41.92 37.88 -46.54
CA VAL A 713 -42.32 37.25 -47.80
C VAL A 713 -41.32 37.60 -48.90
N VAL A 714 -40.88 36.53 -49.55
CA VAL A 714 -39.78 36.35 -50.50
C VAL A 714 -40.30 36.39 -51.94
N ALA A 715 -39.48 36.87 -52.88
CA ALA A 715 -39.31 36.38 -54.28
C ALA A 715 -38.23 37.27 -54.96
N ALA A 716 -36.98 36.86 -55.29
CA ALA A 716 -36.42 35.83 -56.20
C ALA A 716 -36.78 36.02 -57.70
N PRO A 717 -35.97 35.63 -58.73
CA PRO A 717 -34.64 34.97 -58.81
C PRO A 717 -33.62 35.73 -59.75
N ALA A 718 -32.35 35.37 -60.04
CA ALA A 718 -31.82 34.09 -60.52
C ALA A 718 -30.26 34.00 -60.63
N LEU A 719 -29.76 32.75 -60.53
CA LEU A 719 -28.67 32.08 -61.29
C LEU A 719 -27.16 32.22 -60.88
N VAL A 720 -26.65 31.31 -60.02
CA VAL A 720 -25.96 30.02 -60.33
C VAL A 720 -25.07 29.54 -59.16
N ALA A 721 -25.26 28.26 -58.84
CA ALA A 721 -24.75 27.40 -57.76
C ALA A 721 -23.23 27.06 -57.68
N ARG A 722 -22.79 26.71 -56.45
CA ARG A 722 -22.27 25.37 -56.00
C ARG A 722 -21.88 25.44 -54.49
N SER A 723 -22.63 24.88 -53.53
CA SER A 723 -22.64 23.48 -52.98
C SER A 723 -21.34 23.08 -52.24
N ILE A 724 -21.24 22.49 -51.02
CA ILE A 724 -22.17 21.81 -50.08
C ILE A 724 -21.45 21.65 -48.71
N ASP A 725 -22.24 21.74 -47.63
CA ASP A 725 -22.29 21.13 -46.28
C ASP A 725 -21.08 20.62 -45.48
N SER A 726 -21.11 20.93 -44.16
CA SER A 726 -21.40 19.90 -43.12
C SER A 726 -21.96 20.54 -41.83
N SER A 727 -22.85 19.79 -41.18
CA SER A 727 -23.84 20.15 -40.16
C SER A 727 -23.38 19.91 -38.72
N VAL A 728 -23.93 20.66 -37.73
CA VAL A 728 -24.25 20.17 -36.36
C VAL A 728 -25.45 20.95 -35.77
N SER A 729 -26.34 20.19 -35.13
CA SER A 729 -27.73 20.43 -34.71
C SER A 729 -28.01 21.46 -33.60
N ALA A 730 -29.23 22.03 -33.64
CA ALA A 730 -29.85 22.79 -32.57
C ALA A 730 -30.52 21.85 -31.54
N VAL A 731 -30.22 22.07 -30.26
CA VAL A 731 -30.90 21.45 -29.11
C VAL A 731 -31.86 22.48 -28.50
N ALA A 732 -33.14 22.13 -28.46
CA ALA A 732 -34.16 22.82 -27.67
C ALA A 732 -34.15 22.31 -26.22
N LEU A 733 -34.48 23.16 -25.24
CA LEU A 733 -35.14 22.86 -23.94
C LEU A 733 -35.24 24.18 -23.14
N LYS A 734 -36.42 24.78 -23.01
CA LYS A 734 -37.52 24.59 -22.02
C LYS A 734 -37.48 25.62 -20.88
N LYS A 735 -38.61 26.31 -20.73
CA LYS A 735 -39.05 27.02 -19.51
C LYS A 735 -39.15 26.05 -18.32
N THR A 736 -38.77 26.50 -17.13
CA THR A 736 -39.32 26.03 -15.85
C THR A 736 -39.59 27.24 -14.97
N ALA A 737 -40.68 27.14 -14.20
CA ALA A 737 -41.18 28.15 -13.29
C ALA A 737 -41.51 27.48 -11.94
N ILE A 738 -41.62 28.33 -10.90
CA ILE A 738 -42.47 28.25 -9.68
C ILE A 738 -41.77 28.06 -8.31
N SER A 739 -41.92 29.12 -7.48
CA SER A 739 -42.25 29.33 -6.03
C SER A 739 -41.65 28.47 -4.89
N GLY A 740 -41.55 28.92 -3.62
CA GLY A 740 -41.87 30.21 -2.97
C GLY A 740 -41.78 30.17 -1.41
N SER A 741 -41.70 31.37 -0.78
CA SER A 741 -42.10 31.80 0.60
C SER A 741 -41.51 31.11 1.87
N ALA A 742 -41.23 31.74 3.03
CA ALA A 742 -41.65 33.02 3.62
C ALA A 742 -40.83 33.43 4.89
N ILE A 743 -40.99 34.72 5.30
CA ILE A 743 -40.92 35.34 6.67
C ILE A 743 -39.56 35.82 7.24
N GLY A 744 -39.51 37.12 7.58
CA GLY A 744 -38.59 37.74 8.55
C GLY A 744 -38.32 39.23 8.31
N THR A 745 -38.78 40.11 9.19
CA THR A 745 -39.02 41.57 9.05
C THR A 745 -37.90 42.47 9.65
N VAL A 746 -37.99 43.81 9.44
CA VAL A 746 -37.41 44.97 10.22
C VAL A 746 -35.99 45.44 9.78
N LEU A 747 -35.61 46.71 9.48
CA LEU A 747 -36.17 48.08 9.48
C LEU A 747 -35.33 49.01 8.56
N THR A 748 -35.91 50.17 8.21
CA THR A 748 -35.47 51.32 7.36
C THR A 748 -34.23 52.13 7.84
N PRO A 749 -33.65 53.05 7.04
CA PRO A 749 -34.17 54.44 6.88
C PRO A 749 -34.23 54.92 5.40
N VAL A 750 -35.40 55.39 4.95
CA VAL A 750 -35.75 56.82 4.70
C VAL A 750 -34.81 57.56 3.72
N HIS A 751 -35.28 57.75 2.49
CA HIS A 751 -35.17 59.01 1.73
C HIS A 751 -36.39 59.17 0.81
N GLU A 752 -36.90 60.39 0.75
CA GLU A 752 -38.24 60.80 0.30
C GLU A 752 -38.54 60.48 -1.19
N PRO A 753 -39.81 60.15 -1.54
CA PRO A 753 -40.24 60.11 -2.92
C PRO A 753 -40.46 61.53 -3.47
N ILE A 754 -39.77 61.86 -4.55
CA ILE A 754 -40.08 63.02 -5.40
C ILE A 754 -41.48 62.80 -6.00
N VAL A 755 -42.45 63.56 -5.50
CA VAL A 755 -43.80 63.66 -6.05
C VAL A 755 -43.72 64.37 -7.40
N ILE A 756 -43.81 63.63 -8.50
CA ILE A 756 -44.11 64.21 -9.81
C ILE A 756 -45.61 64.53 -9.80
N LYS A 757 -45.95 65.82 -9.74
CA LYS A 757 -47.32 66.28 -9.94
C LYS A 757 -47.80 65.82 -11.33
N PRO A 758 -48.96 65.17 -11.47
CA PRO A 758 -49.57 64.99 -12.78
C PRO A 758 -49.93 66.37 -13.33
N SER A 759 -49.31 66.77 -14.45
CA SER A 759 -49.77 67.91 -15.22
C SER A 759 -51.18 67.59 -15.73
N GLU A 760 -52.18 68.30 -15.23
CA GLU A 760 -53.54 68.32 -15.77
C GLU A 760 -53.49 68.60 -17.28
N VAL A 761 -53.76 67.59 -18.10
CA VAL A 761 -54.02 67.78 -19.53
C VAL A 761 -55.36 68.49 -19.65
N LYS A 762 -55.34 69.80 -19.91
CA LYS A 762 -56.54 70.56 -20.30
C LYS A 762 -57.02 69.99 -21.63
N VAL A 763 -58.08 69.18 -21.60
CA VAL A 763 -58.80 68.78 -22.81
C VAL A 763 -59.35 70.05 -23.46
N PRO A 764 -58.93 70.43 -24.68
CA PRO A 764 -59.50 71.58 -25.37
C PRO A 764 -60.98 71.29 -25.67
N THR A 765 -61.86 72.27 -25.47
CA THR A 765 -63.25 72.21 -25.96
C THR A 765 -63.24 71.89 -27.46
N ALA A 766 -63.79 70.74 -27.84
CA ALA A 766 -63.73 70.21 -29.20
C ALA A 766 -64.32 71.20 -30.22
N LEU A 767 -63.54 71.54 -31.24
CA LEU A 767 -64.00 72.33 -32.38
C LEU A 767 -64.83 71.43 -33.31
N SER A 768 -66.16 71.55 -33.26
CA SER A 768 -67.10 70.66 -33.98
C SER A 768 -67.48 71.14 -35.39
N ARG A 769 -67.19 72.40 -35.74
CA ARG A 769 -67.74 73.07 -36.94
C ARG A 769 -67.17 72.60 -38.29
N PHE A 770 -66.05 71.85 -38.30
CA PHE A 770 -65.46 71.21 -39.50
C PHE A 770 -65.03 69.75 -39.26
N GLU A 771 -65.65 69.06 -38.31
CA GLU A 771 -65.29 67.69 -37.96
C GLU A 771 -65.86 66.67 -38.97
N THR A 772 -64.99 65.89 -39.62
CA THR A 772 -65.34 64.80 -40.56
C THR A 772 -64.83 63.43 -40.09
N SER A 773 -65.21 62.34 -40.76
CA SER A 773 -64.67 60.99 -40.47
C SER A 773 -63.15 60.92 -40.61
N VAL A 774 -62.57 61.66 -41.57
CA VAL A 774 -61.11 61.75 -41.77
C VAL A 774 -60.44 62.45 -40.59
N SER A 775 -61.03 63.53 -40.07
CA SER A 775 -60.49 64.23 -38.90
C SER A 775 -60.46 63.35 -37.64
N ARG A 776 -61.49 62.50 -37.43
CA ARG A 776 -61.55 61.53 -36.31
C ARG A 776 -60.57 60.37 -36.47
N ALA A 777 -60.39 59.87 -37.69
CA ALA A 777 -59.39 58.85 -37.98
C ALA A 777 -57.97 59.37 -37.70
N LEU A 778 -57.66 60.60 -38.14
CA LEU A 778 -56.37 61.23 -37.91
C LEU A 778 -56.08 61.44 -36.41
N VAL A 779 -57.06 61.87 -35.62
CA VAL A 779 -56.93 61.97 -34.15
C VAL A 779 -56.59 60.61 -33.54
N THR A 780 -57.27 59.56 -33.98
CA THR A 780 -57.06 58.19 -33.49
C THR A 780 -55.67 57.68 -33.87
N ASP A 781 -55.25 57.86 -35.13
CA ASP A 781 -53.96 57.39 -35.64
C ASP A 781 -52.79 58.10 -34.96
N ILE A 782 -52.86 59.43 -34.78
CA ILE A 782 -51.82 60.19 -34.09
C ILE A 782 -51.75 59.79 -32.60
N SER A 783 -52.89 59.54 -31.95
CA SER A 783 -52.93 59.10 -30.55
C SER A 783 -52.37 57.69 -30.30
N GLN A 784 -52.28 56.83 -31.34
CA GLN A 784 -51.78 55.46 -31.23
C GLN A 784 -50.27 55.32 -31.52
N ILE A 785 -49.60 56.35 -32.02
CA ILE A 785 -48.15 56.33 -32.28
C ILE A 785 -47.40 56.35 -30.94
N ARG A 786 -46.48 55.41 -30.73
CA ARG A 786 -45.72 55.26 -29.48
C ARG A 786 -44.42 56.07 -29.49
N ALA A 787 -44.05 56.62 -28.34
CA ALA A 787 -42.72 57.19 -28.10
C ALA A 787 -41.67 56.06 -28.00
N VAL A 788 -40.64 56.11 -28.84
CA VAL A 788 -39.57 55.09 -28.94
C VAL A 788 -38.31 55.62 -28.24
N PRO A 789 -37.59 54.81 -27.42
CA PRO A 789 -36.31 55.25 -26.86
C PRO A 789 -35.33 55.66 -27.97
N TYR A 790 -34.59 56.75 -27.76
CA TYR A 790 -33.61 57.23 -28.75
C TYR A 790 -32.54 56.17 -29.09
N MET A 791 -32.23 55.28 -28.14
CA MET A 791 -31.29 54.17 -28.34
C MET A 791 -31.81 53.12 -29.31
N ASP A 792 -33.07 52.71 -29.17
CA ASP A 792 -33.68 51.70 -30.03
C ASP A 792 -33.87 52.23 -31.45
N PHE A 793 -34.20 53.52 -31.58
CA PHE A 793 -34.27 54.20 -32.87
C PHE A 793 -32.90 54.30 -33.55
N ALA A 794 -31.85 54.67 -32.80
CA ALA A 794 -30.48 54.73 -33.31
C ALA A 794 -29.96 53.36 -33.74
N ALA A 795 -30.26 52.30 -32.98
CA ALA A 795 -29.91 50.93 -33.31
C ALA A 795 -30.59 50.46 -34.61
N ALA A 796 -31.90 50.72 -34.75
CA ALA A 796 -32.64 50.37 -35.96
C ALA A 796 -32.12 51.13 -37.20
N LEU A 797 -31.75 52.40 -37.06
CA LEU A 797 -31.18 53.20 -38.15
C LEU A 797 -29.80 52.68 -38.58
N SER A 798 -29.00 52.21 -37.63
CA SER A 798 -27.70 51.58 -37.89
C SER A 798 -27.84 50.23 -38.61
N GLU A 799 -28.83 49.42 -38.26
CA GLU A 799 -29.11 48.17 -38.97
C GLU A 799 -29.54 48.41 -40.43
N ILE A 800 -30.39 49.42 -40.69
CA ILE A 800 -30.83 49.76 -42.05
C ILE A 800 -29.65 50.25 -42.91
N THR A 801 -28.69 50.97 -42.33
CA THR A 801 -27.50 51.44 -43.05
C THR A 801 -26.51 50.31 -43.34
N LEU A 802 -26.36 49.35 -42.42
CA LEU A 802 -25.53 48.15 -42.62
C LEU A 802 -26.14 47.17 -43.64
N ALA A 803 -27.46 46.95 -43.59
CA ALA A 803 -28.17 46.05 -44.49
C ALA A 803 -28.17 46.52 -45.96
N ASN A 804 -28.01 47.83 -46.20
CA ASN A 804 -27.93 48.42 -47.54
C ASN A 804 -26.50 48.49 -48.12
N GLY A 805 -25.52 47.83 -47.48
CA GLY A 805 -24.21 47.56 -48.10
C GLY A 805 -23.27 48.76 -48.28
N LEU A 806 -23.48 49.87 -47.57
CA LEU A 806 -22.68 51.10 -47.71
C LEU A 806 -21.30 51.08 -47.02
N THR A 807 -20.79 49.94 -46.53
CA THR A 807 -19.45 49.89 -45.89
C THR A 807 -18.69 48.59 -46.17
N SER A 808 -17.50 48.70 -46.76
CA SER A 808 -16.49 47.63 -46.78
C SER A 808 -15.12 48.18 -46.36
N LEU A 809 -14.91 48.29 -45.04
CA LEU A 809 -13.57 48.35 -44.45
C LEU A 809 -13.54 47.38 -43.25
N PRO A 810 -12.53 46.51 -43.13
CA PRO A 810 -12.44 45.57 -42.02
C PRO A 810 -12.14 46.32 -40.72
N LEU A 811 -13.08 46.26 -39.77
CA LEU A 811 -12.89 46.76 -38.40
C LEU A 811 -11.74 45.99 -37.74
N THR A 812 -10.78 46.70 -37.13
CA THR A 812 -9.78 46.06 -36.26
C THR A 812 -10.53 45.34 -35.14
N PRO A 813 -10.26 44.04 -34.88
CA PRO A 813 -11.01 43.30 -33.87
C PRO A 813 -10.86 43.96 -32.49
N ASP A 814 -12.00 44.23 -31.84
CA ASP A 814 -12.03 44.86 -30.53
C ASP A 814 -11.43 43.92 -29.48
N ARG A 815 -10.54 44.44 -28.63
CA ARG A 815 -9.95 43.70 -27.51
C ARG A 815 -10.83 43.88 -26.28
N SER A 816 -10.95 42.88 -25.43
CA SER A 816 -11.74 42.98 -24.20
C SER A 816 -11.00 43.77 -23.10
N PRO A 817 -11.71 44.42 -22.15
CA PRO A 817 -11.08 44.99 -20.96
C PRO A 817 -10.44 43.89 -20.09
N LEU A 818 -9.39 44.24 -19.34
CA LEU A 818 -8.72 43.32 -18.44
C LEU A 818 -9.53 43.16 -17.15
N ASN A 819 -10.17 42.01 -16.98
CA ASN A 819 -10.96 41.68 -15.79
C ASN A 819 -10.11 40.91 -14.77
N LEU A 820 -9.32 41.62 -13.97
CA LEU A 820 -8.57 41.05 -12.84
C LEU A 820 -8.97 41.76 -11.57
N THR A 821 -9.14 41.01 -10.48
CA THR A 821 -9.39 41.59 -9.14
C THR A 821 -8.23 41.31 -8.21
N GLN A 822 -8.04 42.17 -7.20
CA GLN A 822 -7.04 41.98 -6.17
C GLN A 822 -7.22 40.63 -5.47
N THR A 823 -8.46 40.27 -5.14
CA THR A 823 -8.81 39.00 -4.50
C THR A 823 -8.38 37.80 -5.34
N THR A 824 -8.69 37.79 -6.64
CA THR A 824 -8.31 36.69 -7.55
C THR A 824 -6.79 36.53 -7.62
N LEU A 825 -6.04 37.64 -7.72
CA LEU A 825 -4.58 37.60 -7.77
C LEU A 825 -3.98 37.13 -6.44
N LEU A 826 -4.48 37.61 -5.30
CA LEU A 826 -4.01 37.20 -3.98
C LEU A 826 -4.32 35.73 -3.67
N GLN A 827 -5.49 35.22 -4.09
CA GLN A 827 -5.85 33.82 -3.93
C GLN A 827 -4.97 32.90 -4.78
N ALA A 828 -4.68 33.31 -6.03
CA ALA A 828 -3.87 32.50 -6.94
C ALA A 828 -2.41 32.34 -6.50
N VAL A 829 -1.93 33.25 -5.63
CA VAL A 829 -0.56 33.24 -5.10
C VAL A 829 -0.53 33.02 -3.59
N ASN A 830 -1.61 32.49 -3.03
CA ASN A 830 -1.69 32.14 -1.62
C ASN A 830 -0.60 31.11 -1.27
N PRO A 831 0.39 31.45 -0.43
CA PRO A 831 1.52 30.57 -0.12
C PRO A 831 1.09 29.27 0.57
N GLY A 832 -0.01 29.27 1.33
CA GLY A 832 -0.55 28.06 1.94
C GLY A 832 -0.90 26.98 0.90
N LYS A 833 -1.63 27.38 -0.15
CA LYS A 833 -2.03 26.47 -1.24
C LYS A 833 -0.87 26.18 -2.20
N THR A 834 -0.18 27.22 -2.66
CA THR A 834 0.84 27.10 -3.71
C THR A 834 2.08 26.34 -3.24
N MET A 835 2.50 26.49 -1.99
CA MET A 835 3.64 25.74 -1.45
C MET A 835 3.27 24.26 -1.24
N ALA A 836 2.08 23.96 -0.73
CA ALA A 836 1.62 22.58 -0.58
C ALA A 836 1.53 21.85 -1.94
N GLN A 837 0.96 22.50 -2.96
CA GLN A 837 0.92 21.98 -4.33
C GLN A 837 2.32 21.80 -4.93
N TYR A 838 3.24 22.72 -4.65
CA TYR A 838 4.63 22.64 -5.09
C TYR A 838 5.36 21.42 -4.50
N VAL A 839 5.22 21.20 -3.19
CA VAL A 839 5.79 20.03 -2.51
C VAL A 839 5.13 18.75 -3.03
N LYS A 840 3.79 18.71 -3.14
CA LYS A 840 3.06 17.57 -3.70
C LYS A 840 3.54 17.20 -5.10
N GLY A 841 3.77 18.19 -5.97
CA GLY A 841 4.29 17.98 -7.33
C GLY A 841 5.73 17.48 -7.41
N ARG A 842 6.50 17.54 -6.31
CA ARG A 842 7.87 17.00 -6.24
C ARG A 842 7.93 15.58 -5.70
N ILE A 843 6.85 15.07 -5.11
CA ILE A 843 6.77 13.70 -4.63
C ILE A 843 6.43 12.81 -5.83
N ALA A 844 7.44 12.16 -6.39
CA ALA A 844 7.28 11.33 -7.59
C ALA A 844 6.41 10.09 -7.36
N LYS A 845 6.49 9.50 -6.17
CA LYS A 845 5.70 8.34 -5.75
C LYS A 845 5.36 8.47 -4.27
N MET A 846 4.06 8.44 -3.96
CA MET A 846 3.59 8.47 -2.59
C MET A 846 3.58 7.03 -2.04
N PRO A 847 4.26 6.74 -0.92
CA PRO A 847 4.20 5.42 -0.29
C PRO A 847 2.77 5.05 0.09
N THR A 848 2.44 3.76 0.06
CA THR A 848 1.09 3.26 0.39
C THR A 848 0.72 3.46 1.85
N TRP A 849 1.71 3.44 2.75
CA TRP A 849 1.53 3.71 4.18
C TRP A 849 1.32 5.20 4.51
N LEU A 850 1.58 6.10 3.56
CA LEU A 850 1.38 7.53 3.74
C LEU A 850 0.00 7.92 3.20
N ALA A 851 -0.78 8.62 4.00
CA ALA A 851 -2.15 8.98 3.67
C ALA A 851 -2.22 9.78 2.36
N GLN A 852 -3.02 9.33 1.39
CA GLN A 852 -3.06 9.96 0.04
C GLN A 852 -3.64 11.38 0.07
N ASP A 853 -4.36 11.72 1.14
CA ASP A 853 -4.95 13.02 1.43
C ASP A 853 -4.06 13.92 2.29
N TRP A 854 -2.82 13.54 2.59
CA TRP A 854 -1.92 14.27 3.51
C TRP A 854 -1.72 15.76 3.19
N PHE A 855 -1.90 16.18 1.92
CA PHE A 855 -1.81 17.58 1.49
C PHE A 855 -3.18 18.26 1.25
N ASN A 856 -4.30 17.60 1.51
CA ASN A 856 -5.64 18.12 1.21
C ASN A 856 -6.03 19.31 2.10
N ASP A 857 -5.45 19.42 3.29
CA ASP A 857 -5.62 20.55 4.21
C ASP A 857 -4.62 21.70 3.94
N PHE A 858 -3.79 21.57 2.90
CA PHE A 858 -2.72 22.49 2.50
C PHE A 858 -1.61 22.68 3.52
N ARG A 859 -1.44 21.76 4.48
CA ARG A 859 -0.32 21.78 5.41
C ARG A 859 0.90 21.09 4.83
N ILE A 860 2.06 21.49 5.34
CA ILE A 860 3.34 20.85 5.07
C ILE A 860 3.88 20.51 6.45
N GLU A 861 3.82 19.24 6.79
CA GLU A 861 4.23 18.72 8.09
C GLU A 861 5.32 17.65 7.89
N PRO A 862 6.21 17.45 8.87
CA PRO A 862 7.15 16.34 8.82
C PRO A 862 6.42 14.98 8.81
N ILE A 863 7.00 14.00 8.14
CA ILE A 863 6.62 12.60 8.22
C ILE A 863 6.95 12.08 9.62
N MET A 864 5.93 11.68 10.37
CA MET A 864 6.08 11.03 11.68
C MET A 864 5.88 9.51 11.53
N ALA A 865 6.91 8.81 11.05
CA ALA A 865 6.81 7.38 10.76
C ALA A 865 7.20 6.54 11.99
N ALA A 866 6.24 5.80 12.54
CA ALA A 866 6.51 4.84 13.60
C ALA A 866 7.39 3.69 13.09
N PRO A 867 8.45 3.29 13.82
CA PRO A 867 9.21 2.09 13.47
C PRO A 867 8.35 0.84 13.67
N HIS A 868 8.64 -0.20 12.89
CA HIS A 868 7.97 -1.48 12.96
C HIS A 868 8.95 -2.55 13.45
N PHE A 869 8.56 -3.30 14.49
CA PHE A 869 9.35 -4.41 15.03
C PHE A 869 8.61 -5.73 14.84
N THR A 870 9.28 -6.70 14.22
CA THR A 870 8.74 -8.05 13.95
C THR A 870 9.11 -9.08 15.02
N ARG A 871 9.94 -8.71 16.00
CA ARG A 871 10.30 -9.59 17.12
C ARG A 871 9.04 -9.92 17.94
N PRO A 872 8.73 -11.19 18.20
CA PRO A 872 7.67 -11.56 19.13
C PRO A 872 8.05 -11.19 20.56
N MET A 873 7.17 -10.47 21.23
CA MET A 873 7.50 -9.88 22.52
C MET A 873 7.46 -10.84 23.70
N TYR A 874 7.04 -12.10 23.50
CA TYR A 874 7.25 -13.18 24.47
C TYR A 874 8.75 -13.42 24.72
N GLU A 875 9.61 -13.27 23.71
CA GLU A 875 11.05 -13.46 23.86
C GLU A 875 11.67 -12.39 24.75
N ALA A 876 11.21 -11.15 24.58
CA ALA A 876 11.64 -10.03 25.40
C ALA A 876 11.20 -10.25 26.86
N LEU A 877 9.96 -10.73 27.05
CA LEU A 877 9.45 -11.07 28.37
C LEU A 877 10.18 -12.26 29.03
N ASP A 878 10.43 -13.34 28.29
CA ASP A 878 11.18 -14.52 28.78
C ASP A 878 12.59 -14.12 29.23
N SER A 879 13.25 -13.26 28.43
CA SER A 879 14.56 -12.74 28.76
C SER A 879 14.54 -11.83 30.00
N TYR A 880 13.45 -11.08 30.21
CA TYR A 880 13.31 -10.15 31.33
C TYR A 880 13.08 -10.92 32.63
N ASP A 881 12.04 -11.75 32.65
CA ASP A 881 11.71 -12.65 33.76
C ASP A 881 10.62 -13.65 33.30
N ARG A 882 11.04 -14.92 33.10
CA ARG A 882 10.19 -16.04 32.67
C ARG A 882 8.97 -16.26 33.58
N ASP A 883 9.06 -15.92 34.86
CA ASP A 883 7.96 -16.10 35.82
C ASP A 883 6.78 -15.14 35.56
N TRP A 884 6.90 -14.18 34.62
CA TRP A 884 5.76 -13.40 34.15
C TRP A 884 5.08 -14.01 32.92
N LEU A 885 5.78 -14.86 32.18
CA LEU A 885 5.20 -15.58 31.04
C LEU A 885 4.28 -16.70 31.57
N VAL A 886 4.80 -17.51 32.50
CA VAL A 886 4.10 -18.68 33.06
C VAL A 886 4.59 -18.99 34.49
N PRO A 887 4.15 -18.24 35.51
CA PRO A 887 4.51 -18.50 36.90
C PRO A 887 4.07 -19.90 37.34
N GLY A 888 4.87 -20.53 38.21
CA GLY A 888 4.54 -21.84 38.78
C GLY A 888 4.77 -23.03 37.85
N LEU A 889 5.18 -22.82 36.58
CA LEU A 889 5.48 -23.95 35.67
C LEU A 889 6.65 -24.82 36.18
N GLY A 890 7.64 -24.20 36.83
CA GLY A 890 8.76 -24.90 37.47
C GLY A 890 8.41 -25.55 38.81
N SER A 891 7.22 -25.28 39.38
CA SER A 891 6.76 -25.87 40.65
C SER A 891 6.09 -27.24 40.49
N ILE A 892 5.85 -27.66 39.25
CA ILE A 892 5.37 -29.00 38.91
C ILE A 892 6.47 -30.02 39.27
N VAL A 893 6.10 -31.05 40.03
CA VAL A 893 7.03 -32.03 40.62
C VAL A 893 7.60 -32.95 39.55
N GLU A 894 6.80 -33.27 38.54
CA GLU A 894 7.18 -34.11 37.41
C GLU A 894 8.26 -33.41 36.54
N THR A 895 9.29 -34.17 36.15
CA THR A 895 10.38 -33.68 35.29
C THR A 895 10.08 -33.86 33.80
N ASP A 896 9.36 -34.93 33.45
CA ASP A 896 8.98 -35.29 32.09
C ASP A 896 7.46 -35.36 32.02
N PHE A 897 6.81 -34.29 31.56
CA PHE A 897 5.36 -34.19 31.53
C PHE A 897 4.84 -33.47 30.30
N VAL A 898 3.55 -33.71 30.04
CA VAL A 898 2.74 -32.92 29.11
C VAL A 898 1.50 -32.40 29.80
N THR A 899 1.12 -31.16 29.49
CA THR A 899 -0.08 -30.53 30.04
C THR A 899 -0.65 -29.51 29.06
N LEU A 900 -1.87 -29.02 29.34
CA LEU A 900 -2.49 -27.92 28.63
C LEU A 900 -2.57 -26.67 29.49
N LEU A 901 -2.22 -25.54 28.89
CA LEU A 901 -2.48 -24.19 29.39
C LEU A 901 -3.38 -23.45 28.40
N LYS A 902 -3.83 -22.25 28.75
CA LYS A 902 -4.52 -21.33 27.84
C LYS A 902 -3.78 -20.00 27.74
N THR A 903 -3.79 -19.39 26.56
CA THR A 903 -3.34 -18.01 26.39
C THR A 903 -4.28 -17.03 27.09
N ASN A 904 -3.75 -15.86 27.45
CA ASN A 904 -4.53 -14.78 28.04
C ASN A 904 -4.53 -13.54 27.11
N PRO A 905 -5.56 -13.38 26.27
CA PRO A 905 -5.69 -12.24 25.35
C PRO A 905 -5.55 -10.88 26.02
N VAL A 906 -6.14 -10.71 27.21
CA VAL A 906 -6.14 -9.45 27.97
C VAL A 906 -4.73 -9.10 28.45
N PHE A 907 -3.96 -10.10 28.90
CA PHE A 907 -2.55 -9.91 29.26
C PHE A 907 -1.74 -9.49 28.04
N THR A 908 -1.87 -10.22 26.93
CA THR A 908 -1.14 -9.94 25.69
C THR A 908 -1.42 -8.52 25.20
N GLU A 909 -2.69 -8.13 25.14
CA GLU A 909 -3.07 -6.79 24.67
C GLU A 909 -2.57 -5.68 25.61
N SER A 910 -2.78 -5.82 26.93
CA SER A 910 -2.32 -4.85 27.93
C SER A 910 -0.80 -4.68 27.89
N PHE A 911 -0.07 -5.77 27.70
CA PHE A 911 1.39 -5.78 27.60
C PHE A 911 1.88 -5.07 26.33
N LEU A 912 1.29 -5.37 25.16
CA LEU A 912 1.63 -4.72 23.88
C LEU A 912 1.29 -3.22 23.89
N ILE A 913 0.20 -2.82 24.54
CA ILE A 913 -0.14 -1.42 24.74
C ILE A 913 0.91 -0.72 25.62
N GLY A 914 1.28 -1.32 26.75
CA GLY A 914 2.32 -0.78 27.64
C GLY A 914 3.70 -0.66 26.97
N LEU A 915 4.10 -1.67 26.19
CA LEU A 915 5.31 -1.64 25.35
C LEU A 915 5.26 -0.47 24.37
N SER A 916 4.14 -0.31 23.66
CA SER A 916 4.02 0.72 22.64
C SER A 916 3.99 2.13 23.24
N ASP A 917 3.34 2.30 24.39
CA ASP A 917 3.31 3.58 25.12
C ASP A 917 4.71 3.99 25.61
N GLU A 918 5.53 3.06 26.11
CA GLU A 918 6.92 3.37 26.50
C GLU A 918 7.83 3.61 25.31
N MET A 919 7.74 2.80 24.26
CA MET A 919 8.55 3.02 23.06
C MET A 919 8.27 4.39 22.43
N GLY A 920 7.01 4.84 22.39
CA GLY A 920 6.67 6.18 21.93
C GLY A 920 7.33 7.29 22.75
N ARG A 921 7.53 7.09 24.06
CA ARG A 921 8.23 8.05 24.93
C ARG A 921 9.74 8.02 24.71
N GLU A 922 10.33 6.84 24.59
CA GLU A 922 11.76 6.70 24.31
C GLU A 922 12.12 7.30 22.94
N LEU A 923 11.31 7.04 21.92
CA LEU A 923 11.47 7.66 20.60
C LEU A 923 11.45 9.20 20.70
N LEU A 924 10.46 9.76 21.39
CA LEU A 924 10.38 11.22 21.59
C LEU A 924 11.60 11.75 22.35
N TRP A 925 11.97 11.11 23.45
CA TRP A 925 13.11 11.50 24.29
C TRP A 925 14.43 11.50 23.50
N ARG A 926 14.61 10.52 22.60
CA ARG A 926 15.79 10.39 21.73
C ARG A 926 15.71 11.28 20.48
N GLY A 927 14.67 12.10 20.33
CA GLY A 927 14.50 13.03 19.20
C GLY A 927 14.09 12.37 17.89
N TYR A 928 13.62 11.12 17.93
CA TYR A 928 13.09 10.41 16.76
C TYR A 928 11.79 11.07 16.25
N PRO A 929 11.55 11.16 14.94
CA PRO A 929 10.35 11.77 14.37
C PRO A 929 9.09 10.93 14.64
N THR A 930 8.45 11.14 15.79
CA THR A 930 7.22 10.44 16.20
C THR A 930 6.18 11.40 16.78
N ASP A 931 4.90 11.06 16.57
CA ASP A 931 3.75 11.67 17.24
C ASP A 931 3.27 10.85 18.45
N GLN A 932 3.99 9.77 18.79
CA GLN A 932 3.72 8.83 19.89
C GLN A 932 2.41 8.02 19.74
N ARG A 933 1.75 8.06 18.59
CA ARG A 933 0.48 7.34 18.32
C ARG A 933 0.69 5.98 17.65
N GLY A 934 1.93 5.66 17.30
CA GLY A 934 2.28 4.44 16.58
C GLY A 934 2.03 3.16 17.38
N THR A 935 1.73 2.08 16.66
CA THR A 935 1.80 0.71 17.19
C THR A 935 3.15 0.13 16.77
N TYR A 936 4.08 0.06 17.72
CA TYR A 936 5.45 -0.35 17.42
C TYR A 936 5.60 -1.88 17.46
N PHE A 937 4.84 -2.55 18.34
CA PHE A 937 4.85 -4.00 18.53
C PHE A 937 3.46 -4.58 18.28
N ARG A 938 3.36 -5.53 17.37
CA ARG A 938 2.08 -6.21 17.02
C ARG A 938 2.09 -7.72 17.32
N ARG A 939 3.25 -8.26 17.69
CA ARG A 939 3.50 -9.69 17.88
C ARG A 939 3.87 -9.96 19.32
N PHE A 940 3.13 -10.84 19.97
CA PHE A 940 3.48 -11.38 21.26
C PHE A 940 4.06 -12.78 21.11
N TRP A 941 3.34 -13.75 20.53
CA TRP A 941 3.76 -15.14 20.36
C TRP A 941 4.34 -15.47 18.98
N ASN A 942 3.68 -15.03 17.91
CA ASN A 942 3.94 -15.51 16.54
C ASN A 942 5.06 -14.72 15.86
N HIS A 943 5.98 -15.42 15.19
CA HIS A 943 7.12 -14.85 14.44
C HIS A 943 6.77 -14.28 13.08
N ASP A 944 5.72 -14.80 12.44
CA ASP A 944 5.41 -14.57 11.03
C ASP A 944 4.21 -13.64 10.85
N SER A 945 3.26 -13.65 11.79
CA SER A 945 2.01 -12.89 11.69
C SER A 945 1.81 -11.93 12.87
N ASP A 946 1.26 -10.76 12.55
CA ASP A 946 0.85 -9.76 13.54
C ASP A 946 -0.40 -10.27 14.28
N GLU A 947 -0.38 -10.30 15.62
CA GLU A 947 -1.52 -10.74 16.43
C GLU A 947 -2.50 -9.61 16.73
N LEU A 948 -2.02 -8.36 16.83
CA LEU A 948 -2.88 -7.18 16.90
C LEU A 948 -3.54 -6.91 15.54
N ALA A 949 -4.88 -6.92 15.51
CA ALA A 949 -5.66 -6.82 14.28
C ALA A 949 -5.67 -5.41 13.66
N SER A 950 -5.43 -4.38 14.47
CA SER A 950 -5.41 -2.98 14.04
C SER A 950 -4.43 -2.16 14.88
N GLU A 951 -4.17 -0.93 14.44
CA GLU A 951 -3.38 0.02 15.21
C GLU A 951 -4.05 0.39 16.54
N ILE A 952 -3.29 0.55 17.62
CA ILE A 952 -3.82 0.92 18.93
C ILE A 952 -4.56 2.26 18.86
N HIS A 953 -4.09 3.20 18.04
CA HIS A 953 -4.76 4.50 17.86
C HIS A 953 -6.06 4.44 17.04
N THR A 954 -6.39 3.30 16.42
CA THR A 954 -7.64 3.07 15.69
C THR A 954 -8.59 2.14 16.44
N PHE A 955 -8.23 1.67 17.65
CA PHE A 955 -9.15 0.93 18.51
C PHE A 955 -10.41 1.77 18.70
N SER A 956 -11.50 1.32 18.09
CA SER A 956 -12.62 2.18 17.81
C SER A 956 -13.43 2.47 19.07
N SER A 957 -13.85 3.72 19.24
CA SER A 957 -14.91 4.09 20.17
C SER A 957 -16.31 4.13 19.50
N ASN A 958 -16.42 3.77 18.21
CA ASN A 958 -17.61 3.97 17.37
C ASN A 958 -17.79 2.81 16.35
N PRO A 959 -18.88 2.02 16.38
CA PRO A 959 -20.17 2.30 17.03
C PRO A 959 -20.26 1.98 18.53
N GLN A 960 -19.36 1.18 19.10
CA GLN A 960 -19.36 0.86 20.54
C GLN A 960 -17.92 0.76 21.09
N PRO A 961 -17.71 1.10 22.37
CA PRO A 961 -16.45 0.82 23.07
C PRO A 961 -16.14 -0.67 23.07
N GLN A 962 -14.84 -0.99 22.97
CA GLN A 962 -14.34 -2.37 22.97
C GLN A 962 -13.44 -2.57 24.19
N ARG A 963 -13.66 -3.65 24.93
CA ARG A 963 -12.88 -4.05 26.12
C ARG A 963 -11.51 -4.63 25.72
N LEU A 964 -10.59 -4.73 26.68
CA LEU A 964 -9.31 -5.40 26.46
C LEU A 964 -9.51 -6.88 26.09
N GLY A 965 -8.57 -7.41 25.30
CA GLY A 965 -8.56 -8.79 24.79
C GLY A 965 -9.29 -8.98 23.45
N THR A 966 -10.08 -7.99 23.01
CA THR A 966 -10.91 -8.09 21.79
C THR A 966 -10.22 -7.61 20.52
N HIS A 967 -9.02 -7.01 20.62
CA HIS A 967 -8.29 -6.42 19.50
C HIS A 967 -7.23 -7.34 18.90
N LEU A 968 -7.14 -8.59 19.38
CA LEU A 968 -6.34 -9.64 18.75
C LEU A 968 -7.09 -10.26 17.56
N ASN A 969 -6.35 -10.84 16.63
CA ASN A 969 -6.92 -11.61 15.53
C ASN A 969 -7.89 -12.69 16.05
N ASP A 970 -8.92 -12.98 15.27
CA ASP A 970 -10.02 -13.91 15.59
C ASP A 970 -10.93 -13.51 16.77
N LYS A 971 -10.65 -12.43 17.51
CA LYS A 971 -11.49 -11.88 18.59
C LYS A 971 -11.94 -12.93 19.63
N ASN A 972 -11.07 -13.89 19.93
CA ASN A 972 -11.34 -14.92 20.93
C ASN A 972 -10.91 -14.43 22.32
N ASP A 973 -11.87 -13.96 23.10
CA ASP A 973 -11.65 -13.43 24.44
C ASP A 973 -11.34 -14.53 25.49
N GLU A 974 -11.64 -15.79 25.20
CA GLU A 974 -11.41 -16.91 26.13
C GLU A 974 -9.98 -17.45 26.11
N GLY A 975 -9.22 -17.10 25.07
CA GLY A 975 -7.89 -17.62 24.81
C GLY A 975 -7.88 -18.98 24.12
N TYR A 976 -6.70 -19.38 23.70
CA TYR A 976 -6.43 -20.60 22.94
C TYR A 976 -5.57 -21.57 23.74
N LEU A 977 -5.72 -22.87 23.48
CA LEU A 977 -4.98 -23.91 24.16
C LEU A 977 -3.50 -23.93 23.74
N VAL A 978 -2.64 -24.14 24.72
CA VAL A 978 -1.20 -24.28 24.56
C VAL A 978 -0.79 -25.62 25.13
N PHE A 979 -0.26 -26.49 24.27
CA PHE A 979 0.32 -27.76 24.69
C PHE A 979 1.75 -27.51 25.17
N VAL A 980 1.98 -27.87 26.42
CA VAL A 980 3.26 -27.71 27.09
C VAL A 980 3.88 -29.08 27.27
N VAL A 981 5.09 -29.25 26.74
CA VAL A 981 5.92 -30.44 26.97
C VAL A 981 7.14 -30.00 27.74
N ARG A 982 7.42 -30.67 28.85
CA ARG A 982 8.69 -30.57 29.56
C ARG A 982 9.35 -31.94 29.54
N GLY A 983 10.64 -32.00 29.26
CA GLY A 983 11.41 -33.22 29.50
C GLY A 983 12.62 -33.37 28.62
N ALA A 984 13.37 -34.44 28.85
CA ALA A 984 14.57 -34.77 28.08
C ALA A 984 14.25 -35.01 26.59
N LEU A 985 13.01 -35.41 26.26
CA LEU A 985 12.54 -35.54 24.87
C LEU A 985 12.71 -34.24 24.09
N VAL A 986 12.26 -33.12 24.65
CA VAL A 986 12.30 -31.80 23.97
C VAL A 986 13.74 -31.32 23.83
N ARG A 987 14.53 -31.49 24.88
CA ARG A 987 15.94 -31.11 24.88
C ARG A 987 16.74 -31.83 23.80
N ARG A 988 16.45 -33.12 23.58
CA ARG A 988 17.14 -33.98 22.59
C ARG A 988 16.55 -33.87 21.19
N TYR A 989 15.24 -33.71 21.08
CA TYR A 989 14.51 -33.59 19.82
C TYR A 989 13.74 -32.26 19.77
N PRO A 990 14.44 -31.11 19.69
CA PRO A 990 13.80 -29.79 19.65
C PRO A 990 12.94 -29.58 18.40
N HIS A 991 13.14 -30.40 17.36
CA HIS A 991 12.38 -30.41 16.12
C HIS A 991 11.29 -31.49 16.06
N ALA A 992 10.91 -32.08 17.20
CA ALA A 992 9.78 -33.00 17.27
C ALA A 992 8.51 -32.31 16.74
N ILE A 993 7.75 -33.01 15.91
CA ILE A 993 6.49 -32.52 15.37
C ILE A 993 5.43 -32.62 16.45
N VAL A 994 4.77 -31.51 16.75
CA VAL A 994 3.61 -31.50 17.65
C VAL A 994 2.37 -31.12 16.85
N ALA A 995 1.29 -31.88 16.99
CA ALA A 995 0.03 -31.60 16.33
C ALA A 995 -1.15 -31.90 17.25
N ALA A 996 -2.27 -31.20 17.06
CA ALA A 996 -3.55 -31.56 17.66
C ALA A 996 -4.48 -32.11 16.57
N VAL A 997 -4.97 -33.33 16.73
CA VAL A 997 -5.72 -34.08 15.72
C VAL A 997 -7.02 -34.61 16.32
N LEU A 998 -8.11 -34.50 15.56
CA LEU A 998 -9.40 -35.05 15.97
C LEU A 998 -9.41 -36.57 15.74
N ALA A 999 -9.79 -37.35 16.74
CA ALA A 999 -9.98 -38.80 16.61
C ALA A 999 -11.44 -39.16 16.29
N THR A 1000 -11.66 -40.29 15.61
CA THR A 1000 -12.97 -40.94 15.59
C THR A 1000 -13.22 -41.57 16.96
N GLU A 1001 -14.45 -41.50 17.48
CA GLU A 1001 -14.79 -42.14 18.76
C GLU A 1001 -14.37 -43.62 18.74
N SER A 1002 -13.54 -44.01 19.71
CA SER A 1002 -13.07 -45.37 19.92
C SER A 1002 -13.17 -45.68 21.41
N ALA A 1003 -13.34 -46.97 21.74
CA ALA A 1003 -13.51 -47.44 23.11
C ALA A 1003 -12.31 -47.03 23.99
N GLU A 1004 -12.52 -46.91 25.31
CA GLU A 1004 -11.59 -46.31 26.28
C GLU A 1004 -10.21 -47.00 26.42
N ASN A 1005 -9.95 -48.09 25.69
CA ASN A 1005 -8.70 -48.87 25.70
C ASN A 1005 -8.20 -49.27 24.30
N GLU A 1006 -8.78 -48.74 23.22
CA GLU A 1006 -8.31 -49.00 21.85
C GLU A 1006 -7.34 -47.92 21.35
N ARG A 1007 -6.48 -48.28 20.39
CA ARG A 1007 -5.59 -47.29 19.75
C ARG A 1007 -6.46 -46.27 19.00
N PRO A 1008 -6.26 -44.95 19.23
CA PRO A 1008 -7.08 -43.93 18.59
C PRO A 1008 -6.91 -43.97 17.06
N ALA A 1009 -8.02 -43.93 16.33
CA ALA A 1009 -8.02 -43.70 14.90
C ALA A 1009 -8.17 -42.19 14.63
N PHE A 1010 -7.16 -41.59 14.02
CA PHE A 1010 -7.13 -40.16 13.74
C PHE A 1010 -7.80 -39.80 12.42
N THR A 1011 -8.58 -38.73 12.42
CA THR A 1011 -9.15 -38.13 11.20
C THR A 1011 -8.12 -37.24 10.50
N THR A 1012 -8.48 -36.67 9.34
CA THR A 1012 -7.66 -35.67 8.65
C THR A 1012 -7.80 -34.25 9.23
N LYS A 1013 -8.71 -34.02 10.18
CA LYS A 1013 -8.93 -32.70 10.80
C LYS A 1013 -7.86 -32.44 11.86
N THR A 1014 -6.99 -31.47 11.60
CA THR A 1014 -5.98 -30.97 12.53
C THR A 1014 -6.32 -29.54 12.98
N ALA A 1015 -5.94 -29.18 14.21
CA ALA A 1015 -6.07 -27.80 14.66
C ALA A 1015 -4.97 -26.93 14.03
N GLU A 1016 -5.31 -25.68 13.71
CA GLU A 1016 -4.36 -24.70 13.20
C GLU A 1016 -3.30 -24.35 14.27
N HIS A 1017 -2.03 -24.29 13.87
CA HIS A 1017 -0.93 -23.91 14.75
C HIS A 1017 -0.86 -22.38 14.83
N LEU A 1018 -0.84 -21.84 16.06
CA LEU A 1018 -0.68 -20.42 16.31
C LEU A 1018 0.80 -20.04 16.51
N PHE A 1019 1.55 -20.88 17.23
CA PHE A 1019 2.98 -20.69 17.48
C PHE A 1019 3.63 -21.99 17.96
N HIS A 1020 4.95 -22.10 17.77
CA HIS A 1020 5.78 -23.22 18.21
C HIS A 1020 7.07 -22.67 18.83
N ILE A 1021 7.22 -22.81 20.15
CA ILE A 1021 8.23 -22.09 20.94
C ILE A 1021 9.02 -23.09 21.79
N HIS A 1022 10.34 -23.03 21.70
CA HIS A 1022 11.23 -23.79 22.56
C HIS A 1022 11.82 -22.89 23.64
N LEU A 1023 11.43 -23.08 24.89
CA LEU A 1023 12.01 -22.38 26.04
C LEU A 1023 13.13 -23.24 26.63
N ALA A 1024 14.37 -22.79 26.44
CA ALA A 1024 15.54 -23.51 26.94
C ALA A 1024 15.49 -23.70 28.47
N PRO A 1025 15.96 -24.85 29.00
CA PRO A 1025 16.62 -25.93 28.26
C PRO A 1025 15.70 -27.03 27.71
N ASP A 1026 14.47 -27.18 28.22
CA ASP A 1026 13.69 -28.42 28.10
C ASP A 1026 12.16 -28.25 27.95
N TYR A 1027 11.67 -27.03 27.68
CA TYR A 1027 10.24 -26.76 27.50
C TYR A 1027 9.88 -26.49 26.04
N LEU A 1028 8.78 -27.09 25.59
CA LEU A 1028 8.16 -26.83 24.29
C LEU A 1028 6.73 -26.33 24.52
N LEU A 1029 6.39 -25.19 23.93
CA LEU A 1029 5.07 -24.58 23.97
C LEU A 1029 4.50 -24.52 22.56
N VAL A 1030 3.34 -25.15 22.35
CA VAL A 1030 2.68 -25.19 21.03
C VAL A 1030 1.26 -24.69 21.16
N GLY A 1031 0.99 -23.51 20.60
CA GLY A 1031 -0.34 -22.90 20.61
C GLY A 1031 -1.20 -23.44 19.47
N PHE A 1032 -2.44 -23.80 19.77
CA PHE A 1032 -3.42 -24.29 18.80
C PHE A 1032 -4.67 -23.43 18.81
N LYS A 1033 -5.27 -23.17 17.65
CA LYS A 1033 -6.55 -22.48 17.51
C LYS A 1033 -7.72 -23.38 17.97
N LEU A 1034 -7.73 -23.68 19.26
CA LEU A 1034 -8.63 -24.61 19.93
C LEU A 1034 -8.94 -24.09 21.33
N THR A 1035 -10.21 -24.04 21.70
CA THR A 1035 -10.68 -23.57 23.02
C THR A 1035 -10.92 -24.73 23.99
N VAL A 1036 -11.02 -24.43 25.28
CA VAL A 1036 -11.39 -25.42 26.31
C VAL A 1036 -12.80 -25.98 26.05
N ALA A 1037 -13.73 -25.15 25.59
CA ALA A 1037 -15.08 -25.58 25.24
C ALA A 1037 -15.08 -26.63 24.11
N GLN A 1038 -14.33 -26.37 23.03
CA GLN A 1038 -14.17 -27.32 21.92
C GLN A 1038 -13.47 -28.61 22.35
N MET A 1039 -12.47 -28.53 23.22
CA MET A 1039 -11.78 -29.70 23.79
C MET A 1039 -12.70 -30.61 24.59
N ASN A 1040 -13.68 -30.03 25.29
CA ASN A 1040 -14.65 -30.79 26.08
C ASN A 1040 -15.75 -31.41 25.23
N SER A 1041 -16.09 -30.81 24.08
CA SER A 1041 -17.14 -31.31 23.18
C SER A 1041 -16.66 -32.31 22.13
N GLU A 1042 -15.38 -32.29 21.75
CA GLU A 1042 -14.81 -33.09 20.67
C GLU A 1042 -13.60 -33.93 21.13
N PRO A 1043 -13.40 -35.16 20.62
CA PRO A 1043 -12.30 -36.07 21.03
C PRO A 1043 -10.94 -35.69 20.42
N TRP A 1044 -10.39 -34.55 20.84
CA TRP A 1044 -9.08 -34.08 20.40
C TRP A 1044 -7.92 -34.80 21.12
N TRP A 1045 -6.85 -35.06 20.37
CA TRP A 1045 -5.60 -35.66 20.84
C TRP A 1045 -4.40 -34.80 20.46
N PHE A 1046 -3.43 -34.72 21.35
CA PHE A 1046 -2.14 -34.07 21.10
C PHE A 1046 -1.10 -35.14 20.80
N ILE A 1047 -0.42 -34.99 19.66
CA ILE A 1047 0.56 -35.94 19.16
C ILE A 1047 1.92 -35.27 19.20
N ILE A 1048 2.91 -35.96 19.75
CA ILE A 1048 4.34 -35.64 19.63
C ILE A 1048 4.96 -36.73 18.76
N ALA A 1049 5.58 -36.35 17.65
CA ALA A 1049 6.10 -37.26 16.65
C ALA A 1049 7.55 -36.95 16.31
N GLU A 1050 8.34 -38.00 16.15
CA GLU A 1050 9.67 -37.90 15.56
C GLU A 1050 9.56 -37.42 14.10
N HIS A 1051 10.52 -36.60 13.66
CA HIS A 1051 10.47 -36.01 12.33
C HIS A 1051 10.63 -37.08 11.23
N PRO A 1052 9.62 -37.30 10.36
CA PRO A 1052 9.64 -38.42 9.43
C PRO A 1052 10.69 -38.26 8.34
N THR A 1053 11.06 -37.02 7.96
CA THR A 1053 12.03 -36.72 6.88
C THR A 1053 13.50 -36.89 7.30
N ALA A 1054 13.74 -37.22 8.57
CA ALA A 1054 15.06 -37.37 9.13
C ALA A 1054 15.31 -38.84 9.49
N PRO A 1055 15.29 -39.78 8.51
CA PRO A 1055 15.35 -41.20 8.79
C PRO A 1055 16.59 -41.53 9.60
N ARG A 1056 16.43 -42.48 10.52
CA ARG A 1056 17.48 -42.94 11.42
C ARG A 1056 17.67 -44.43 11.20
N PHE A 1057 18.93 -44.88 11.21
CA PHE A 1057 19.28 -46.28 11.00
C PHE A 1057 19.83 -46.86 12.29
N GLY A 1058 19.25 -47.95 12.79
CA GLY A 1058 19.55 -48.49 14.11
C GLY A 1058 18.85 -49.81 14.36
N LEU A 1059 19.04 -50.33 15.56
CA LEU A 1059 18.45 -51.58 16.03
C LEU A 1059 17.85 -51.38 17.43
N GLU A 1060 16.93 -52.26 17.82
CA GLU A 1060 16.32 -52.22 19.15
C GLU A 1060 17.33 -52.52 20.26
N PHE A 1061 17.05 -52.07 21.49
CA PHE A 1061 17.83 -52.49 22.66
C PHE A 1061 17.68 -53.99 22.88
N ALA A 1062 18.81 -54.69 23.03
CA ALA A 1062 18.79 -56.10 23.40
C ALA A 1062 18.28 -56.28 24.84
N GLY A 1063 17.06 -56.79 25.00
CA GLY A 1063 16.52 -57.15 26.31
C GLY A 1063 17.34 -58.26 26.98
N SER A 1064 17.40 -58.27 28.31
CA SER A 1064 18.12 -59.29 29.10
C SER A 1064 17.62 -60.73 28.89
N GLU A 1065 16.45 -60.90 28.29
CA GLU A 1065 15.79 -62.18 28.03
C GLU A 1065 15.78 -62.56 26.53
N ASN A 1066 16.57 -61.91 25.65
CA ASN A 1066 16.46 -62.18 24.22
C ASN A 1066 17.05 -63.57 23.85
N LEU A 1067 16.19 -64.59 23.99
CA LEU A 1067 16.39 -65.97 23.59
C LEU A 1067 16.33 -66.01 22.07
N ARG A 1068 17.49 -66.07 21.41
CA ARG A 1068 17.62 -66.23 19.95
C ARG A 1068 16.50 -67.09 19.35
N ALA A 1069 15.59 -66.48 18.60
CA ALA A 1069 14.56 -67.22 17.91
C ALA A 1069 15.18 -67.95 16.71
N ASN A 1070 15.63 -69.19 16.91
CA ASN A 1070 16.00 -70.05 15.80
C ASN A 1070 14.74 -70.26 14.93
N THR A 1071 14.76 -69.73 13.71
CA THR A 1071 13.77 -69.91 12.61
C THR A 1071 12.42 -69.14 12.62
N ARG A 1072 12.18 -68.14 13.46
CA ARG A 1072 10.96 -67.30 13.36
C ARG A 1072 11.22 -66.00 12.58
N THR A 1073 10.27 -65.57 11.74
CA THR A 1073 10.28 -64.21 11.16
C THR A 1073 10.26 -63.17 12.28
N ILE A 1074 11.26 -62.30 12.32
CA ILE A 1074 11.40 -61.25 13.34
C ILE A 1074 10.61 -60.03 12.87
N ALA A 1075 9.84 -59.41 13.77
CA ALA A 1075 9.20 -58.13 13.46
C ALA A 1075 10.28 -57.06 13.27
N HIS A 1076 10.20 -56.28 12.20
CA HIS A 1076 11.18 -55.24 11.87
C HIS A 1076 11.56 -54.33 13.05
N ASP A 1077 10.56 -53.84 13.78
CA ASP A 1077 10.79 -52.92 14.90
C ASP A 1077 11.41 -53.61 16.14
N ALA A 1078 11.48 -54.94 16.16
CA ALA A 1078 12.02 -55.74 17.26
C ALA A 1078 13.40 -56.34 16.97
N VAL A 1079 14.01 -56.06 15.81
CA VAL A 1079 15.34 -56.58 15.45
C VAL A 1079 16.40 -55.90 16.32
N ASP A 1080 17.23 -56.68 17.00
CA ASP A 1080 18.35 -56.19 17.80
C ASP A 1080 19.73 -56.57 17.22
N TRP A 1081 20.81 -56.13 17.88
CA TRP A 1081 22.19 -56.42 17.47
C TRP A 1081 22.55 -57.93 17.53
N ASN A 1082 21.94 -58.72 18.41
CA ASN A 1082 22.21 -60.15 18.55
C ASN A 1082 21.53 -60.99 17.46
N ASP A 1083 20.40 -60.52 16.92
CA ASP A 1083 19.67 -61.19 15.84
C ASP A 1083 20.46 -61.27 14.54
N LEU A 1084 21.30 -60.27 14.26
CA LEU A 1084 22.07 -60.16 13.01
C LEU A 1084 23.49 -60.75 13.12
N THR A 1085 23.88 -61.30 14.27
CA THR A 1085 25.22 -61.87 14.50
C THR A 1085 25.27 -63.40 14.23
N PRO A 1086 26.44 -63.95 13.82
CA PRO A 1086 26.56 -65.36 13.38
C PRO A 1086 26.24 -66.44 14.43
N GLU A 1087 26.74 -66.38 15.67
CA GLU A 1087 26.62 -67.47 16.68
C GLU A 1087 26.16 -66.98 18.06
N ALA A 1088 25.52 -67.86 18.87
CA ALA A 1088 24.79 -67.49 20.12
C ALA A 1088 25.65 -66.82 21.18
N THR A 1089 26.94 -67.08 21.10
CA THR A 1089 28.01 -66.57 21.94
C THR A 1089 29.02 -65.75 21.15
N ALA A 1090 28.86 -65.63 19.82
CA ALA A 1090 29.75 -64.82 18.99
C ALA A 1090 29.47 -63.35 19.23
N GLN A 1091 30.53 -62.65 19.61
CA GLN A 1091 30.55 -61.20 19.61
C GLN A 1091 30.40 -60.70 18.17
N LEU A 1092 29.98 -59.44 18.01
CA LEU A 1092 30.09 -58.70 16.74
C LEU A 1092 31.48 -58.93 16.11
N GLU A 1093 31.65 -58.71 14.79
CA GLU A 1093 32.98 -58.81 14.19
C GLU A 1093 33.92 -57.83 14.88
N PHE A 1094 35.05 -58.34 15.36
CA PHE A 1094 36.01 -57.62 16.22
C PHE A 1094 35.40 -57.03 17.50
N GLY A 1095 34.29 -57.60 17.97
CA GLY A 1095 33.55 -57.17 19.16
C GLY A 1095 32.68 -55.93 18.96
N ARG A 1096 32.66 -55.30 17.76
CA ARG A 1096 32.12 -53.94 17.59
C ARG A 1096 31.34 -53.67 16.29
N PHE A 1097 31.49 -54.47 15.23
CA PHE A 1097 30.88 -54.20 13.92
C PHE A 1097 29.87 -55.26 13.47
N LEU A 1098 28.81 -54.83 12.76
CA LEU A 1098 27.92 -55.73 12.04
C LEU A 1098 28.62 -56.31 10.80
N THR A 1099 28.40 -57.61 10.58
CA THR A 1099 28.82 -58.33 9.36
C THR A 1099 27.62 -58.90 8.63
N PRO A 1100 27.27 -58.37 7.45
CA PRO A 1100 26.10 -58.82 6.70
C PRO A 1100 26.19 -60.30 6.30
N ARG A 1101 27.38 -60.80 5.96
CA ARG A 1101 27.59 -62.15 5.39
C ARG A 1101 27.47 -63.31 6.37
N GLY A 1102 27.35 -63.02 7.67
CA GLY A 1102 27.51 -64.03 8.71
C GLY A 1102 26.25 -64.82 9.07
N ARG A 1103 25.05 -64.34 8.70
CA ARG A 1103 23.78 -64.96 9.03
C ARG A 1103 22.66 -64.48 8.11
N THR A 1104 21.75 -65.39 7.77
CA THR A 1104 20.53 -65.07 7.00
C THR A 1104 19.31 -65.08 7.92
N VAL A 1105 18.53 -63.99 7.94
CA VAL A 1105 17.37 -63.86 8.85
C VAL A 1105 16.15 -63.32 8.10
N PRO A 1106 14.97 -63.97 8.20
CA PRO A 1106 13.72 -63.42 7.68
C PRO A 1106 13.15 -62.36 8.62
N ILE A 1107 12.85 -61.18 8.08
CA ILE A 1107 12.36 -60.01 8.82
C ILE A 1107 11.08 -59.51 8.15
N THR A 1108 10.06 -59.13 8.92
CA THR A 1108 8.82 -58.57 8.37
C THR A 1108 9.12 -57.29 7.60
N ASN A 1109 8.57 -57.12 6.40
CA ASN A 1109 8.77 -55.92 5.60
C ASN A 1109 8.08 -54.71 6.27
N PRO A 1110 8.80 -53.62 6.61
CA PRO A 1110 8.22 -52.45 7.29
C PRO A 1110 7.19 -51.71 6.42
N SER A 1111 7.26 -51.85 5.10
CA SER A 1111 6.29 -51.25 4.18
C SER A 1111 4.92 -51.94 4.18
N GLY A 1112 4.79 -53.13 4.80
CA GLY A 1112 3.58 -53.95 4.76
C GLY A 1112 3.23 -54.50 3.37
N LYS A 1113 4.13 -54.35 2.38
CA LYS A 1113 3.95 -54.79 0.99
C LYS A 1113 4.55 -56.17 0.73
N GLN A 1114 4.11 -56.80 -0.35
CA GLN A 1114 4.66 -58.07 -0.86
C GLN A 1114 6.06 -57.87 -1.48
N PRO A 1115 7.05 -58.75 -1.21
CA PRO A 1115 6.98 -59.82 -0.22
C PRO A 1115 6.94 -59.25 1.20
N ASN A 1116 6.03 -59.79 2.02
CA ASN A 1116 5.83 -59.36 3.41
C ASN A 1116 7.03 -59.67 4.31
N ILE A 1117 8.06 -60.34 3.77
CA ILE A 1117 9.29 -60.75 4.44
C ILE A 1117 10.45 -60.29 3.56
N ILE A 1118 11.38 -59.54 4.15
CA ILE A 1118 12.71 -59.25 3.60
C ILE A 1118 13.73 -60.19 4.25
N THR A 1119 14.80 -60.51 3.53
CA THR A 1119 15.83 -61.44 4.01
C THR A 1119 17.13 -60.70 4.21
N TRP A 1120 17.58 -60.58 5.46
CA TRP A 1120 18.91 -60.07 5.79
C TRP A 1120 20.01 -61.05 5.32
N PRO A 1121 21.16 -60.58 4.82
CA PRO A 1121 21.48 -59.18 4.58
C PRO A 1121 20.84 -58.59 3.31
N GLY A 1122 20.65 -59.40 2.26
CA GLY A 1122 20.21 -58.90 0.96
C GLY A 1122 21.22 -57.94 0.32
N ASP A 1123 20.77 -57.07 -0.58
CA ASP A 1123 21.56 -55.95 -1.08
C ASP A 1123 21.52 -54.75 -0.12
N ALA A 1124 22.30 -53.70 -0.40
CA ALA A 1124 22.37 -52.54 0.48
C ALA A 1124 21.05 -51.79 0.66
N GLY A 1125 20.10 -51.91 -0.28
CA GLY A 1125 18.74 -51.38 -0.14
C GLY A 1125 17.94 -52.18 0.91
N ILE A 1126 18.07 -53.50 0.93
CA ILE A 1126 17.48 -54.37 1.96
C ILE A 1126 18.10 -54.10 3.33
N ILE A 1127 19.43 -53.90 3.40
CA ILE A 1127 20.13 -53.55 4.64
C ILE A 1127 19.60 -52.21 5.18
N ALA A 1128 19.55 -51.18 4.33
CA ALA A 1128 19.00 -49.87 4.69
C ALA A 1128 17.54 -49.98 5.17
N THR A 1129 16.72 -50.76 4.45
CA THR A 1129 15.31 -51.01 4.82
C THR A 1129 15.20 -51.72 6.16
N THR A 1130 16.08 -52.69 6.44
CA THR A 1130 16.08 -53.46 7.70
C THR A 1130 16.50 -52.61 8.89
N LEU A 1131 17.46 -51.69 8.69
CA LEU A 1131 18.00 -50.84 9.74
C LEU A 1131 17.21 -49.54 9.93
N LEU A 1132 16.38 -49.14 8.96
CA LEU A 1132 15.56 -47.94 9.06
C LEU A 1132 14.63 -48.05 10.27
N ARG A 1133 14.67 -47.11 11.21
CA ARG A 1133 13.72 -47.09 12.33
C ARG A 1133 12.48 -46.30 11.95
N ASN A 1134 11.30 -46.86 12.23
CA ASN A 1134 10.03 -46.20 12.00
C ASN A 1134 9.88 -45.00 12.96
N PRO A 1135 9.44 -43.82 12.49
CA PRO A 1135 9.27 -42.65 13.34
C PRO A 1135 8.20 -42.92 14.39
N VAL A 1136 8.51 -42.59 15.64
CA VAL A 1136 7.64 -42.87 16.78
C VAL A 1136 6.70 -41.69 17.03
N ARG A 1137 5.48 -42.00 17.48
CA ARG A 1137 4.48 -41.00 17.86
C ARG A 1137 3.93 -41.32 19.26
N ALA A 1138 3.97 -40.34 20.15
CA ALA A 1138 3.23 -40.36 21.40
C ALA A 1138 1.93 -39.57 21.22
N ALA A 1139 0.83 -40.08 21.75
CA ALA A 1139 -0.47 -39.44 21.66
C ALA A 1139 -1.09 -39.32 23.06
N PHE A 1140 -1.57 -38.12 23.38
CA PHE A 1140 -2.20 -37.78 24.65
C PHE A 1140 -3.61 -37.28 24.42
N ARG A 1141 -4.58 -37.85 25.14
CA ARG A 1141 -5.98 -37.44 25.02
C ARG A 1141 -6.17 -36.08 25.68
N GLY A 1142 -6.63 -35.09 24.91
CA GLY A 1142 -6.68 -33.71 25.40
C GLY A 1142 -7.58 -33.52 26.63
N ARG A 1143 -8.71 -34.21 26.71
CA ARG A 1143 -9.59 -34.18 27.90
C ARG A 1143 -8.89 -34.61 29.18
N ASP A 1144 -7.97 -35.57 29.11
CA ASP A 1144 -7.31 -36.13 30.29
C ASP A 1144 -6.31 -35.12 30.87
N LEU A 1145 -5.72 -34.29 30.01
CA LEU A 1145 -4.83 -33.18 30.38
C LEU A 1145 -5.56 -31.97 31.00
N ILE A 1146 -6.90 -31.96 30.93
CA ILE A 1146 -7.74 -30.94 31.58
C ILE A 1146 -8.49 -31.52 32.78
N THR A 1147 -8.94 -32.77 32.75
CA THR A 1147 -9.90 -33.28 33.75
C THR A 1147 -9.31 -34.28 34.73
N LYS A 1148 -8.19 -34.93 34.41
CA LYS A 1148 -7.65 -36.02 35.22
C LYS A 1148 -6.69 -35.46 36.27
N ILE A 1149 -7.25 -35.09 37.42
CA ILE A 1149 -6.45 -34.77 38.61
C ILE A 1149 -5.87 -36.10 39.14
N LYS A 1150 -4.61 -36.42 38.79
CA LYS A 1150 -3.79 -37.25 39.69
C LYS A 1150 -3.56 -36.37 40.93
N SER A 1151 -4.02 -36.80 42.10
CA SER A 1151 -3.77 -36.08 43.35
C SER A 1151 -2.28 -35.77 43.47
N PRO A 1152 -1.88 -34.49 43.69
CA PRO A 1152 -0.48 -34.14 43.83
C PRO A 1152 0.07 -34.82 45.09
N ARG A 1153 1.04 -35.72 44.93
CA ARG A 1153 1.84 -36.26 46.05
C ARG A 1153 3.03 -35.34 46.28
N GLY A 1154 2.78 -34.16 46.87
CA GLY A 1154 3.81 -33.20 47.28
C GLY A 1154 3.66 -32.86 48.77
N PRO A 1155 4.75 -32.52 49.48
CA PRO A 1155 4.81 -32.52 50.95
C PRO A 1155 4.09 -31.35 51.66
N ASN A 1156 3.25 -30.58 50.96
CA ASN A 1156 2.44 -29.49 51.54
C ASN A 1156 0.97 -29.55 51.09
N ALA A 1157 0.44 -30.76 50.91
CA ALA A 1157 -1.00 -31.04 50.96
C ALA A 1157 -1.34 -31.67 52.32
#